data_AF-A0A1X1ZUE2-F1
#
_entry.id   AF-A0A1X1ZUE2-F1
#
_cell.length_a   1.000
_cell.length_b   1.000
_cell.length_c   1.000
_cell.angle_alpha   90.00
_cell.angle_beta   90.00
_cell.angle_gamma   90.00
#
_symmetry.space_group_name_H-M   'P 1'
#
loop_
_entity.id
_entity.type
_entity.pdbx_description
1 polymer ?
#
loop_
_entity_poly.entity_id
_entity_poly.type
_entity_poly.pdbx_seq_one_letter_code
_entity_poly.pdbx_strand_id
1 'polypeptide(L)'
;MTKTADITRRSPRRVFRDRREAGRVLANLLSAYRDRPDVVVLGLARGGLPVAWEVAAALRAPLDAFIVRKLGAPGHEEFALGALASGGRVVVNDDVVRGLRVTPQQLRAIAEREGRELVRREAAYRGGHPPLDVTGKTVILVDDGLATGASMFAAVQALREAEPAHILIAVPAAPESTCREFDGLVDEVVCATMPSPFFAVGESFWDFRQVSDDEVRTLLATPTTEPPTTQRGAEPTSAEVISSVAIDAPGGVSPRETLERLIGDARIVLIGECSHGTHEFYEARAAITKWLIEEKGFSAVAAEADWPDAYRVNRYVRGLGDDRSADEALSGFERFPAWMWRNTVVRDFVDWLRTRNRRHQSNGQRQAGFYGLDLYSLHRSIHEVITYLDKVDQRAAARARERYACFDHTSADDGQAYGFSAAFGAGPSCESQAIEQLVDIQRNALAYARRDGLLAEDELFYAQQNAQTVRNAEVYYRAMFSSRVTSWNLRDKHMAETLDALLKHLDRHGDMPLARIVVWAHNSHVGDARATEVAADGQLTLGQLVRQRYGDQSRLVGFTTYSGTVTAAGEWGGVAERKAVRPALTGSIEELLHETGKNSFLVSALISPEAADPLSVVRLGRAIGVIYLPATERQSHYFHVRPADQFDAMIHIDRTRALEPLEPTSLWIAGETPETYPSGL
;
A
#
# COMPACT_ATOMS: atom_id res chain seq x y z
N MET A 1 1.66 40.90 -0.16
CA MET A 1 2.61 40.26 0.77
C MET A 1 1.80 39.45 1.76
N THR A 2 1.56 38.18 1.42
CA THR A 2 0.71 37.28 2.19
C THR A 2 1.57 36.05 2.46
N LYS A 3 1.84 35.79 3.74
CA LYS A 3 2.77 34.78 4.22
C LYS A 3 2.41 33.41 3.66
N THR A 4 3.31 32.86 2.86
CA THR A 4 3.40 31.45 2.50
C THR A 4 3.45 30.65 3.80
N ALA A 5 2.39 29.88 4.08
CA ALA A 5 2.44 28.86 5.11
C ALA A 5 3.46 27.81 4.66
N ASP A 6 4.37 27.47 5.57
CA ASP A 6 5.48 26.54 5.41
C ASP A 6 4.93 25.10 5.24
N ILE A 7 4.96 24.56 4.01
CA ILE A 7 4.44 23.23 3.64
C ILE A 7 5.51 22.12 3.86
N THR A 8 6.51 22.33 4.72
CA THR A 8 7.63 21.39 4.87
C THR A 8 7.53 20.40 6.05
N ARG A 9 6.44 20.35 6.81
CA ARG A 9 6.21 19.25 7.77
C ARG A 9 5.58 18.04 7.08
N ARG A 10 6.44 17.20 6.47
CA ARG A 10 6.09 15.82 6.11
C ARG A 10 5.57 15.11 7.37
N SER A 11 4.41 14.47 7.25
CA SER A 11 3.81 13.73 8.37
C SER A 11 4.71 12.57 8.78
N PRO A 12 4.94 12.36 10.10
CA PRO A 12 5.78 11.28 10.60
C PRO A 12 5.22 9.92 10.19
N ARG A 13 6.10 8.96 9.88
CA ARG A 13 5.73 7.64 9.36
C ARG A 13 5.15 6.71 10.42
N ARG A 14 3.93 6.96 10.90
CA ARG A 14 3.32 6.23 12.02
C ARG A 14 2.77 4.86 11.60
N VAL A 15 3.54 3.81 11.87
CA VAL A 15 3.20 2.42 11.54
C VAL A 15 2.49 1.73 12.71
N PHE A 16 3.04 1.87 13.92
CA PHE A 16 2.54 1.20 15.11
C PHE A 16 1.66 2.14 15.95
N ARG A 17 0.59 1.63 16.54
CA ARG A 17 -0.24 2.38 17.48
C ARG A 17 0.54 2.76 18.73
N ASP A 18 1.23 1.79 19.32
CA ASP A 18 2.05 1.95 20.52
C ASP A 18 3.17 0.89 20.54
N ARG A 19 3.99 0.89 21.61
CA ARG A 19 5.08 -0.08 21.79
C ARG A 19 4.61 -1.52 21.93
N ARG A 20 3.40 -1.75 22.44
CA ARG A 20 2.86 -3.11 22.61
C ARG A 20 2.48 -3.70 21.25
N GLU A 21 1.81 -2.93 20.40
CA GLU A 21 1.49 -3.35 19.04
C GLU A 21 2.77 -3.68 18.25
N ALA A 22 3.80 -2.84 18.36
CA ALA A 22 5.10 -3.11 17.77
C ALA A 22 5.76 -4.40 18.29
N GLY A 23 5.68 -4.65 19.60
CA GLY A 23 6.18 -5.88 20.22
C GLY A 23 5.47 -7.14 19.72
N ARG A 24 4.16 -7.08 19.50
CA ARG A 24 3.39 -8.21 18.92
C ARG A 24 3.77 -8.48 17.46
N VAL A 25 4.00 -7.43 16.67
CA VAL A 25 4.48 -7.58 15.30
C VAL A 25 5.86 -8.25 15.29
N LEU A 26 6.79 -7.79 16.13
CA LEU A 26 8.10 -8.43 16.29
C LEU A 26 8.02 -9.88 16.78
N ALA A 27 7.13 -10.17 17.73
CA ALA A 27 6.93 -11.51 18.24
C ALA A 27 6.54 -12.50 17.14
N ASN A 28 5.70 -12.08 16.18
CA ASN A 28 5.32 -12.92 15.04
C ASN A 28 6.53 -13.22 14.13
N LEU A 29 7.37 -12.21 13.87
CA LEU A 29 8.60 -12.38 13.09
C LEU A 29 9.61 -13.32 13.77
N LEU A 30 9.60 -13.36 15.11
CA LEU A 30 10.48 -14.21 15.92
C LEU A 30 9.87 -15.57 16.28
N SER A 31 8.73 -15.96 15.70
CA SER A 31 7.98 -17.16 16.09
C SER A 31 8.79 -18.46 16.08
N ALA A 32 9.86 -18.54 15.25
CA ALA A 32 10.79 -19.66 15.21
C ALA A 32 11.57 -19.90 16.53
N TYR A 33 11.64 -18.90 17.41
CA TYR A 33 12.33 -18.98 18.71
C TYR A 33 11.41 -19.41 19.86
N ARG A 34 10.12 -19.65 19.59
CA ARG A 34 9.13 -20.02 20.60
C ARG A 34 9.50 -21.36 21.26
N ASP A 35 9.33 -21.43 22.58
CA ASP A 35 9.50 -22.64 23.41
C ASP A 35 10.92 -23.19 23.50
N ARG A 36 11.91 -22.41 23.03
CA ARG A 36 13.31 -22.78 23.12
C ARG A 36 13.84 -22.51 24.53
N PRO A 37 14.37 -23.54 25.24
CA PRO A 37 14.88 -23.38 26.60
C PRO A 37 16.22 -22.63 26.67
N ASP A 38 16.85 -22.38 25.52
CA ASP A 38 18.09 -21.64 25.39
C ASP A 38 17.90 -20.16 25.03
N VAL A 39 16.66 -19.68 24.89
CA VAL A 39 16.36 -18.29 24.52
C VAL A 39 16.15 -17.42 25.77
N VAL A 40 16.76 -16.24 25.79
CA VAL A 40 16.55 -15.18 26.78
C VAL A 40 16.26 -13.87 26.06
N VAL A 41 15.26 -13.12 26.52
CA VAL A 41 14.89 -11.82 25.95
C VAL A 41 15.35 -10.70 26.88
N LEU A 42 16.11 -9.76 26.33
CA LEU A 42 16.62 -8.60 27.05
C LEU A 42 16.08 -7.31 26.45
N GLY A 43 15.33 -6.53 27.23
CA GLY A 43 14.83 -5.23 26.80
C GLY A 43 15.78 -4.09 27.17
N LEU A 44 16.17 -3.25 26.21
CA LEU A 44 16.94 -2.04 26.47
C LEU A 44 16.11 -1.03 27.26
N ALA A 45 16.60 -0.68 28.45
CA ALA A 45 15.86 0.23 29.32
C ALA A 45 15.87 1.67 28.78
N ARG A 46 14.75 2.39 28.74
CA ARG A 46 13.39 2.01 29.22
C ARG A 46 12.42 1.65 28.09
N GLY A 47 12.59 2.28 26.93
CA GLY A 47 11.66 2.20 25.81
C GLY A 47 11.49 0.77 25.27
N GLY A 48 12.54 -0.03 25.29
CA GLY A 48 12.52 -1.41 24.83
C GLY A 48 11.69 -2.37 25.66
N LEU A 49 11.42 -2.10 26.95
CA LEU A 49 10.79 -3.08 27.84
C LEU A 49 9.34 -3.45 27.45
N PRO A 50 8.44 -2.49 27.12
CA PRO A 50 7.11 -2.85 26.62
C PRO A 50 7.12 -3.70 25.36
N VAL A 51 8.11 -3.49 24.48
CA VAL A 51 8.28 -4.28 23.25
C VAL A 51 8.82 -5.67 23.59
N ALA A 52 9.87 -5.72 24.41
CA ALA A 52 10.54 -6.93 24.85
C ALA A 52 9.60 -7.86 25.63
N TRP A 53 8.68 -7.30 26.42
CA TRP A 53 7.71 -8.08 27.16
C TRP A 53 6.75 -8.84 26.24
N GLU A 54 6.20 -8.19 25.21
CA GLU A 54 5.31 -8.85 24.25
C GLU A 54 6.06 -9.94 23.47
N VAL A 55 7.34 -9.70 23.12
CA VAL A 55 8.22 -10.71 22.51
C VAL A 55 8.45 -11.88 23.47
N ALA A 56 8.89 -11.63 24.69
CA ALA A 56 9.20 -12.67 25.68
C ALA A 56 7.97 -13.52 26.03
N ALA A 57 6.81 -12.88 26.24
CA ALA A 57 5.55 -13.55 26.52
C ALA A 57 5.11 -14.45 25.35
N ALA A 58 5.23 -13.97 24.10
CA ALA A 58 4.91 -14.78 22.93
C ALA A 58 5.87 -15.95 22.74
N LEU A 59 7.17 -15.77 22.99
CA LEU A 59 8.17 -16.83 22.86
C LEU A 59 8.21 -17.80 24.04
N ARG A 60 7.51 -17.48 25.15
CA ARG A 60 7.61 -18.15 26.45
C ARG A 60 9.04 -18.17 27.00
N ALA A 61 9.76 -17.07 26.81
CA ALA A 61 11.15 -16.90 27.20
C ALA A 61 11.30 -15.99 28.44
N PRO A 62 12.34 -16.18 29.27
CA PRO A 62 12.66 -15.26 30.36
C PRO A 62 12.92 -13.84 29.85
N LEU A 63 12.40 -12.83 30.57
CA LEU A 63 12.61 -11.41 30.30
C LEU A 63 13.46 -10.77 31.40
N ASP A 64 14.46 -9.96 31.02
CA ASP A 64 15.13 -9.03 31.93
C ASP A 64 15.39 -7.68 31.26
N ALA A 65 15.65 -6.65 32.07
CA ALA A 65 16.08 -5.35 31.59
C ALA A 65 17.60 -5.31 31.39
N PHE A 66 18.03 -4.79 30.25
CA PHE A 66 19.43 -4.48 29.98
C PHE A 66 19.65 -2.97 30.00
N ILE A 67 20.45 -2.49 30.96
CA ILE A 67 20.64 -1.05 31.16
C ILE A 67 21.95 -0.62 30.52
N VAL A 68 21.86 0.37 29.64
CA VAL A 68 23.02 1.02 29.03
C VAL A 68 22.99 2.51 29.30
N ARG A 69 24.14 3.07 29.68
CA ARG A 69 24.39 4.50 29.88
C ARG A 69 25.46 4.96 28.90
N LYS A 70 25.24 6.07 28.21
CA LYS A 70 26.27 6.66 27.35
C LYS A 70 27.26 7.44 28.20
N LEU A 71 28.55 7.35 27.85
CA LEU A 71 29.62 8.14 28.45
C LEU A 71 29.81 9.39 27.58
N GLY A 72 29.16 10.50 27.96
CA GLY A 72 29.23 11.76 27.23
C GLY A 72 30.61 12.42 27.32
N ALA A 73 31.01 13.15 26.28
CA ALA A 73 32.26 13.89 26.24
C ALA A 73 32.26 15.07 27.22
N PRO A 74 33.40 15.40 27.87
CA PRO A 74 33.49 16.58 28.71
C PRO A 74 33.06 17.85 27.97
N GLY A 75 32.05 18.56 28.49
CA GLY A 75 31.49 19.78 27.87
C GLY A 75 30.47 19.55 26.74
N HIS A 76 30.30 18.30 26.29
CA HIS A 76 29.36 17.91 25.24
C HIS A 76 28.71 16.56 25.58
N GLU A 77 27.81 16.57 26.56
CA GLU A 77 27.25 15.33 27.15
C GLU A 77 26.44 14.49 26.14
N GLU A 78 25.94 15.10 25.07
CA GLU A 78 25.25 14.42 23.95
C GLU A 78 26.20 13.68 22.99
N PHE A 79 27.51 13.97 23.03
CA PHE A 79 28.51 13.34 22.17
C PHE A 79 29.16 12.16 22.92
N ALA A 80 28.86 10.93 22.51
CA ALA A 80 29.28 9.73 23.24
C ALA A 80 30.75 9.34 22.94
N LEU A 81 31.57 9.26 24.00
CA LEU A 81 32.93 8.70 23.99
C LEU A 81 32.93 7.17 24.09
N GLY A 82 31.83 6.61 24.58
CA GLY A 82 31.70 5.22 24.98
C GLY A 82 30.36 4.99 25.67
N ALA A 83 30.23 3.84 26.31
CA ALA A 83 29.05 3.46 27.05
C ALA A 83 29.41 2.56 28.24
N LEU A 84 28.53 2.55 29.22
CA LEU A 84 28.56 1.69 30.38
C LEU A 84 27.31 0.79 30.35
N ALA A 85 27.50 -0.51 30.47
CA ALA A 85 26.41 -1.48 30.45
C ALA A 85 26.26 -2.22 31.80
N SER A 86 25.16 -2.94 31.94
CA SER A 86 24.87 -3.83 33.08
C SER A 86 26.08 -4.70 33.44
N GLY A 87 26.34 -4.84 34.75
CA GLY A 87 27.55 -5.50 35.27
C GLY A 87 28.78 -4.58 35.37
N GLY A 88 28.62 -3.26 35.16
CA GLY A 88 29.69 -2.27 35.36
C GLY A 88 30.72 -2.22 34.23
N ARG A 89 30.40 -2.78 33.07
CA ARG A 89 31.32 -2.87 31.93
C ARG A 89 31.40 -1.57 31.16
N VAL A 90 32.61 -1.08 30.92
CA VAL A 90 32.91 0.17 30.21
C VAL A 90 33.41 -0.17 28.82
N VAL A 91 32.70 0.29 27.79
CA VAL A 91 33.13 0.23 26.38
C VAL A 91 33.46 1.64 25.93
N VAL A 92 34.64 1.86 25.35
CA VAL A 92 35.09 3.18 24.89
C VAL A 92 35.55 3.15 23.45
N ASN A 93 35.32 4.24 22.73
CA ASN A 93 35.86 4.45 21.39
C ASN A 93 37.22 5.15 21.51
N ASP A 94 38.30 4.37 21.34
CA ASP A 94 39.68 4.84 21.53
C ASP A 94 40.05 5.99 20.58
N ASP A 95 39.50 6.02 19.36
CA ASP A 95 39.79 7.07 18.38
C ASP A 95 39.15 8.40 18.79
N VAL A 96 37.93 8.36 19.33
CA VAL A 96 37.24 9.55 19.87
C VAL A 96 37.94 10.08 21.12
N VAL A 97 38.32 9.18 22.03
CA VAL A 97 39.06 9.52 23.25
C VAL A 97 40.39 10.20 22.92
N ARG A 98 41.14 9.67 21.93
CA ARG A 98 42.39 10.28 21.44
C ARG A 98 42.14 11.61 20.75
N GLY A 99 41.13 11.70 19.88
CA GLY A 99 40.80 12.89 19.11
C GLY A 99 40.41 14.08 19.99
N LEU A 100 39.66 13.83 21.07
CA LEU A 100 39.24 14.84 22.03
C LEU A 100 40.23 15.06 23.19
N ARG A 101 41.36 14.34 23.21
CA ARG A 101 42.38 14.39 24.28
C ARG A 101 41.79 14.21 25.68
N VAL A 102 40.80 13.33 25.81
CA VAL A 102 40.15 13.04 27.10
C VAL A 102 41.15 12.33 28.00
N THR A 103 41.40 12.88 29.18
CA THR A 103 42.36 12.26 30.11
C THR A 103 41.74 11.01 30.78
N PRO A 104 42.56 10.03 31.19
CA PRO A 104 42.08 8.87 31.94
C PRO A 104 41.29 9.23 33.21
N GLN A 105 41.63 10.35 33.86
CA GLN A 105 40.92 10.86 35.04
C GLN A 105 39.53 11.41 34.69
N GLN A 106 39.40 12.12 33.56
CA GLN A 106 38.10 12.61 33.08
C GLN A 106 37.18 11.45 32.69
N LEU A 107 37.70 10.47 31.95
CA LEU A 107 36.93 9.29 31.57
C LEU A 107 36.46 8.49 32.80
N ARG A 108 37.34 8.31 33.80
CA ARG A 108 36.99 7.61 35.04
C ARG A 108 35.91 8.35 35.83
N ALA A 109 35.98 9.68 35.93
CA ALA A 109 34.96 10.48 36.60
C ALA A 109 33.58 10.37 35.89
N ILE A 110 33.57 10.36 34.55
CA ILE A 110 32.33 10.15 33.78
C ILE A 110 31.79 8.73 34.01
N ALA A 111 32.63 7.70 33.92
CA ALA A 111 32.24 6.31 34.15
C ALA A 111 31.71 6.07 35.57
N GLU A 112 32.33 6.66 36.61
CA GLU A 112 31.87 6.56 37.99
C GLU A 112 30.53 7.27 38.22
N ARG A 113 30.29 8.39 37.54
CA ARG A 113 29.02 9.12 37.61
C ARG A 113 27.90 8.31 36.95
N GLU A 114 28.12 7.85 35.72
CA GLU A 114 27.15 7.03 34.99
C GLU A 114 26.95 5.66 35.63
N GLY A 115 27.98 5.10 36.28
CA GLY A 115 27.92 3.84 37.00
C GLY A 115 27.07 3.88 38.25
N ARG A 116 27.10 4.99 39.01
CA ARG A 116 26.19 5.18 40.14
C ARG A 116 24.72 5.18 39.70
N GLU A 117 24.42 5.84 38.58
CA GLU A 117 23.07 5.84 38.01
C GLU A 117 22.67 4.47 37.45
N LEU A 118 23.60 3.76 36.82
CA LEU A 118 23.36 2.41 36.33
C LEU A 118 22.99 1.47 37.48
N VAL A 119 23.79 1.44 38.56
CA VAL A 119 23.54 0.61 39.75
C VAL A 119 22.20 0.96 40.40
N ARG A 120 21.87 2.26 40.49
CA ARG A 120 20.57 2.71 41.00
C ARG A 120 19.40 2.12 40.20
N ARG A 121 19.48 2.14 38.86
CA ARG A 121 18.42 1.60 37.98
C ARG A 121 18.35 0.08 38.02
N GLU A 122 19.48 -0.61 38.05
CA GLU A 122 19.52 -2.07 38.19
C GLU A 122 18.82 -2.51 39.48
N ALA A 123 19.14 -1.85 40.60
CA ALA A 123 18.49 -2.12 41.88
C ALA A 123 16.99 -1.81 41.84
N ALA A 124 16.59 -0.71 41.19
CA ALA A 124 15.19 -0.32 41.08
C ALA A 124 14.36 -1.29 40.21
N TYR A 125 14.93 -1.80 39.11
CA TYR A 125 14.21 -2.66 38.17
C TYR A 125 14.18 -4.14 38.61
N ARG A 126 15.29 -4.68 39.12
CA ARG A 126 15.38 -6.09 39.52
C ARG A 126 14.88 -6.37 40.94
N GLY A 127 14.65 -5.34 41.75
CA GLY A 127 14.15 -5.50 43.13
C GLY A 127 15.03 -6.40 44.01
N GLY A 128 16.33 -6.49 43.71
CA GLY A 128 17.30 -7.35 44.40
C GLY A 128 17.57 -8.71 43.76
N HIS A 129 16.88 -9.08 42.66
CA HIS A 129 17.18 -10.31 41.91
C HIS A 129 18.49 -10.16 41.09
N PRO A 130 19.26 -11.25 40.93
CA PRO A 130 20.43 -11.24 40.05
C PRO A 130 20.02 -11.10 38.57
N PRO A 131 20.90 -10.57 37.70
CA PRO A 131 20.69 -10.59 36.26
C PRO A 131 20.51 -12.00 35.73
N LEU A 132 19.79 -12.15 34.62
CA LEU A 132 19.69 -13.45 33.93
C LEU A 132 21.06 -13.91 33.41
N ASP A 133 21.30 -15.21 33.53
CA ASP A 133 22.47 -15.85 32.93
C ASP A 133 22.28 -16.00 31.41
N VAL A 134 23.22 -15.46 30.66
CA VAL A 134 23.22 -15.42 29.20
C VAL A 134 24.29 -16.31 28.58
N THR A 135 25.16 -16.92 29.39
CA THR A 135 26.29 -17.73 28.89
C THR A 135 25.78 -18.95 28.14
N GLY A 136 26.24 -19.12 26.90
CA GLY A 136 25.80 -20.20 26.00
C GLY A 136 24.33 -20.14 25.58
N LYS A 137 23.63 -19.02 25.81
CA LYS A 137 22.23 -18.81 25.43
C LYS A 137 22.09 -18.03 24.12
N THR A 138 20.93 -18.16 23.48
CA THR A 138 20.48 -17.28 22.39
C THR A 138 19.83 -16.04 23.02
N VAL A 139 20.48 -14.88 22.90
CA VAL A 139 20.01 -13.63 23.49
C VAL A 139 19.30 -12.79 22.44
N ILE A 140 18.01 -12.52 22.64
CA ILE A 140 17.24 -11.59 21.81
C ILE A 140 17.23 -10.22 22.49
N LEU A 141 17.95 -9.27 21.92
CA LEU A 141 18.11 -7.93 22.41
C LEU A 141 17.09 -6.99 21.74
N VAL A 142 16.17 -6.44 22.54
CA VAL A 142 15.00 -5.71 22.05
C VAL A 142 15.05 -4.24 22.46
N ASP A 143 14.74 -3.33 21.53
CA ASP A 143 14.52 -1.90 21.81
C ASP A 143 13.28 -1.38 21.07
N ASP A 144 12.78 -0.19 21.39
CA ASP A 144 11.62 0.41 20.71
C ASP A 144 11.92 0.98 19.32
N GLY A 145 13.20 1.07 18.96
CA GLY A 145 13.70 1.28 17.61
C GLY A 145 15.19 1.58 17.60
N LEU A 146 15.81 1.62 16.41
CA LEU A 146 17.20 2.05 16.24
C LEU A 146 17.24 3.33 15.43
N ALA A 147 17.77 4.41 16.01
CA ALA A 147 18.08 5.62 15.25
C ALA A 147 19.53 5.58 14.75
N THR A 148 20.49 5.80 15.65
CA THR A 148 21.92 5.77 15.35
C THR A 148 22.59 4.46 15.79
N GLY A 149 21.85 3.58 16.46
CA GLY A 149 22.39 2.31 16.97
C GLY A 149 23.32 2.40 18.18
N ALA A 150 23.78 3.59 18.61
CA ALA A 150 24.86 3.72 19.61
C ALA A 150 24.60 2.96 20.94
N SER A 151 23.38 3.03 21.49
CA SER A 151 23.02 2.27 22.71
C SER A 151 22.98 0.77 22.47
N MET A 152 22.49 0.34 21.31
CA MET A 152 22.44 -1.07 20.91
C MET A 152 23.85 -1.63 20.68
N PHE A 153 24.72 -0.87 20.01
CA PHE A 153 26.13 -1.25 19.82
C PHE A 153 26.85 -1.49 21.14
N ALA A 154 26.68 -0.56 22.10
CA ALA A 154 27.21 -0.73 23.44
C ALA A 154 26.67 -1.98 24.16
N ALA A 155 25.38 -2.26 24.00
CA ALA A 155 24.77 -3.45 24.57
C ALA A 155 25.35 -4.74 23.98
N VAL A 156 25.48 -4.82 22.65
CA VAL A 156 26.08 -5.96 21.96
C VAL A 156 27.52 -6.21 22.41
N GLN A 157 28.34 -5.16 22.51
CA GLN A 157 29.73 -5.30 22.97
C GLN A 157 29.80 -5.84 24.40
N ALA A 158 28.98 -5.32 25.31
CA ALA A 158 28.93 -5.79 26.69
C ALA A 158 28.43 -7.24 26.82
N LEU A 159 27.49 -7.64 25.96
CA LEU A 159 26.96 -9.00 25.91
C LEU A 159 27.95 -10.02 25.35
N ARG A 160 28.76 -9.66 24.35
CA ARG A 160 29.78 -10.57 23.80
C ARG A 160 30.76 -11.07 24.86
N GLU A 161 31.13 -10.23 25.81
CA GLU A 161 32.00 -10.63 26.93
C GLU A 161 31.31 -11.53 27.98
N ALA A 162 29.99 -11.74 27.88
CA ALA A 162 29.25 -12.70 28.71
C ALA A 162 29.12 -14.08 28.03
N GLU A 163 29.76 -14.24 26.86
CA GLU A 163 29.84 -15.48 26.08
C GLU A 163 28.47 -16.13 25.76
N PRO A 164 27.48 -15.39 25.21
CA PRO A 164 26.27 -16.00 24.66
C PRO A 164 26.59 -16.85 23.43
N ALA A 165 25.74 -17.84 23.15
CA ALA A 165 25.88 -18.66 21.94
C ALA A 165 25.54 -17.85 20.68
N HIS A 166 24.47 -17.04 20.75
CA HIS A 166 24.03 -16.16 19.68
C HIS A 166 23.47 -14.86 20.25
N ILE A 167 23.66 -13.76 19.53
CA ILE A 167 23.05 -12.45 19.80
C ILE A 167 22.17 -12.09 18.62
N LEU A 168 20.90 -11.82 18.89
CA LEU A 168 19.95 -11.27 17.94
C LEU A 168 19.55 -9.86 18.34
N ILE A 169 19.35 -8.99 17.36
CA ILE A 169 18.72 -7.68 17.58
C ILE A 169 17.30 -7.74 17.02
N ALA A 170 16.31 -7.32 17.80
CA ALA A 170 14.92 -7.22 17.35
C ALA A 170 14.35 -5.84 17.64
N VAL A 171 14.01 -5.08 16.60
CA VAL A 171 13.51 -3.70 16.74
C VAL A 171 12.34 -3.38 15.81
N PRO A 172 11.36 -2.56 16.25
CA PRO A 172 10.21 -2.23 15.41
C PRO A 172 10.57 -1.41 14.18
N ALA A 173 11.42 -0.41 14.35
CA ALA A 173 11.76 0.54 13.29
C ALA A 173 13.23 0.96 13.34
N ALA A 174 13.90 0.97 12.19
CA ALA A 174 15.28 1.40 12.05
C ALA A 174 15.61 1.87 10.62
N PRO A 175 16.61 2.75 10.39
CA PRO A 175 17.14 2.98 9.06
C PRO A 175 17.78 1.71 8.50
N GLU A 176 17.60 1.45 7.20
CA GLU A 176 18.23 0.32 6.52
C GLU A 176 19.76 0.33 6.67
N SER A 177 20.38 1.51 6.64
CA SER A 177 21.83 1.66 6.84
C SER A 177 22.28 1.14 8.21
N THR A 178 21.51 1.41 9.27
CA THR A 178 21.84 0.97 10.63
C THR A 178 21.62 -0.53 10.79
N CYS A 179 20.57 -1.11 10.19
CA CYS A 179 20.40 -2.56 10.18
C CYS A 179 21.60 -3.27 9.54
N ARG A 180 22.05 -2.79 8.38
CA ARG A 180 23.23 -3.35 7.67
C ARG A 180 24.52 -3.23 8.47
N GLU A 181 24.70 -2.16 9.24
CA GLU A 181 25.85 -2.03 10.14
C GLU A 181 25.85 -3.12 11.23
N PHE A 182 24.66 -3.50 11.72
CA PHE A 182 24.52 -4.55 12.73
C PHE A 182 24.58 -5.97 12.18
N ASP A 183 24.19 -6.23 10.93
CA ASP A 183 24.32 -7.56 10.30
C ASP A 183 25.76 -8.10 10.33
N GLY A 184 26.77 -7.22 10.36
CA GLY A 184 28.18 -7.60 10.51
C GLY A 184 28.62 -7.82 11.96
N LEU A 185 27.78 -7.52 12.95
CA LEU A 185 28.09 -7.47 14.38
C LEU A 185 27.28 -8.46 15.23
N VAL A 186 26.18 -8.98 14.74
CA VAL A 186 25.34 -9.95 15.45
C VAL A 186 24.97 -11.11 14.54
N ASP A 187 24.39 -12.17 15.09
CA ASP A 187 24.02 -13.35 14.30
C ASP A 187 22.83 -13.08 13.38
N GLU A 188 21.89 -12.23 13.82
CA GLU A 188 20.70 -11.85 13.04
C GLU A 188 20.12 -10.51 13.52
N VAL A 189 19.63 -9.70 12.57
CA VAL A 189 18.87 -8.47 12.83
C VAL A 189 17.44 -8.62 12.30
N VAL A 190 16.47 -8.55 13.20
CA VAL A 190 15.03 -8.56 12.89
C VAL A 190 14.46 -7.17 13.04
N CYS A 191 14.14 -6.52 11.92
CA CYS A 191 13.54 -5.19 11.88
C CYS A 191 12.15 -5.24 11.25
N ALA A 192 11.10 -4.81 11.97
CA ALA A 192 9.74 -4.90 11.45
C ALA A 192 9.46 -3.93 10.29
N THR A 193 9.95 -2.69 10.36
CA THR A 193 9.89 -1.72 9.25
C THR A 193 11.17 -0.90 9.15
N MET A 194 11.55 -0.51 7.93
CA MET A 194 12.75 0.30 7.67
C MET A 194 12.40 1.62 6.95
N PRO A 195 11.90 2.63 7.66
CA PRO A 195 11.44 3.85 7.02
C PRO A 195 12.60 4.68 6.43
N SER A 196 12.38 5.31 5.27
CA SER A 196 13.33 6.15 4.53
C SER A 196 12.62 7.35 3.89
N PRO A 197 12.90 8.60 4.29
CA PRO A 197 13.92 8.99 5.27
C PRO A 197 13.52 8.62 6.71
N PHE A 198 14.51 8.18 7.49
CA PHE A 198 14.35 7.93 8.93
C PHE A 198 14.72 9.20 9.70
N PHE A 199 13.78 9.74 10.48
CA PHE A 199 14.04 10.92 11.32
C PHE A 199 14.22 10.57 12.79
N ALA A 200 13.25 9.86 13.38
CA ALA A 200 13.31 9.44 14.78
C ALA A 200 12.45 8.19 15.01
N VAL A 201 12.83 7.39 16.01
CA VAL A 201 12.08 6.18 16.43
C VAL A 201 10.62 6.50 16.73
N GLY A 202 10.36 7.58 17.46
CA GLY A 202 9.01 7.96 17.87
C GLY A 202 8.05 8.31 16.73
N GLU A 203 8.57 8.60 15.53
CA GLU A 203 7.71 8.85 14.37
C GLU A 203 7.03 7.60 13.84
N SER A 204 7.55 6.42 14.17
CA SER A 204 6.94 5.13 13.84
C SER A 204 5.74 4.79 14.70
N PHE A 205 5.42 5.60 15.72
CA PHE A 205 4.38 5.32 16.71
C PHE A 205 3.30 6.42 16.74
N TRP A 206 2.02 6.04 16.83
CA TRP A 206 0.93 6.98 17.10
C TRP A 206 0.96 7.48 18.55
N ASP A 207 1.24 6.59 19.49
CA ASP A 207 1.48 6.86 20.89
C ASP A 207 2.91 6.46 21.27
N PHE A 208 3.76 7.47 21.45
CA PHE A 208 5.15 7.31 21.89
C PHE A 208 5.40 7.95 23.26
N ARG A 209 4.42 7.91 24.16
CA ARG A 209 4.58 8.42 25.52
C ARG A 209 5.78 7.77 26.22
N GLN A 210 6.44 8.54 27.09
CA GLN A 210 7.64 8.07 27.78
C GLN A 210 7.30 6.93 28.76
N VAL A 211 8.02 5.81 28.64
CA VAL A 211 7.89 4.67 29.55
C VAL A 211 8.42 5.04 30.94
N SER A 212 7.61 4.80 31.96
CA SER A 212 7.95 5.11 33.36
C SER A 212 8.74 3.98 34.02
N ASP A 213 9.46 4.28 35.10
CA ASP A 213 10.16 3.24 35.88
C ASP A 213 9.18 2.30 36.59
N ASP A 214 7.96 2.77 36.93
CA ASP A 214 6.87 1.92 37.44
C ASP A 214 6.41 0.92 36.37
N GLU A 215 6.22 1.37 35.14
CA GLU A 215 5.83 0.50 34.02
C GLU A 215 6.87 -0.58 33.74
N VAL A 216 8.16 -0.23 33.73
CA VAL A 216 9.26 -1.21 33.60
C VAL A 216 9.20 -2.26 34.71
N ARG A 217 9.01 -1.83 35.97
CA ARG A 217 8.89 -2.75 37.11
C ARG A 217 7.67 -3.66 36.99
N THR A 218 6.52 -3.13 36.57
CA THR A 218 5.30 -3.93 36.33
C THR A 218 5.54 -4.98 35.26
N LEU A 219 6.17 -4.63 34.13
CA LEU A 219 6.45 -5.56 33.04
C LEU A 219 7.43 -6.66 33.47
N LEU A 220 8.51 -6.31 34.18
CA LEU A 220 9.48 -7.29 34.70
C LEU A 220 8.89 -8.23 35.76
N ALA A 221 7.93 -7.74 36.54
CA ALA A 221 7.22 -8.56 37.53
C ALA A 221 6.10 -9.43 36.93
N THR A 222 5.69 -9.16 35.68
CA THR A 222 4.63 -9.91 35.00
C THR A 222 5.25 -11.14 34.31
N PRO A 223 4.89 -12.38 34.70
CA PRO A 223 5.51 -13.59 34.16
C PRO A 223 5.40 -13.70 32.63
N THR A 224 6.49 -14.13 31.99
CA THR A 224 6.56 -14.43 30.54
C THR A 224 6.75 -15.92 30.25
N THR A 225 7.19 -16.70 31.24
CA THR A 225 7.51 -18.13 31.12
C THR A 225 6.44 -19.06 31.69
N GLU A 226 5.52 -18.55 32.49
CA GLU A 226 4.41 -19.35 33.00
C GLU A 226 3.38 -19.56 31.89
N PRO A 227 2.82 -20.77 31.72
CA PRO A 227 1.60 -20.92 30.94
C PRO A 227 0.53 -20.03 31.58
N PRO A 228 -0.26 -19.27 30.80
CA PRO A 228 -1.39 -18.53 31.36
C PRO A 228 -2.20 -19.51 32.21
N THR A 229 -2.43 -19.13 33.48
CA THR A 229 -3.14 -19.94 34.46
C THR A 229 -4.39 -20.51 33.81
N THR A 230 -4.54 -21.83 33.89
CA THR A 230 -5.58 -22.65 33.28
C THR A 230 -6.97 -22.32 33.82
N GLN A 231 -7.51 -21.13 33.54
CA GLN A 231 -8.92 -20.77 33.71
C GLN A 231 -9.35 -19.64 32.74
N ARG A 232 -9.12 -19.84 31.44
CA ARG A 232 -9.95 -19.38 30.31
C ARG A 232 -9.64 -20.38 29.19
N GLY A 233 -10.63 -20.90 28.46
CA GLY A 233 -10.34 -21.71 27.26
C GLY A 233 -9.36 -20.94 26.38
N ALA A 234 -8.41 -21.64 25.72
CA ALA A 234 -7.40 -21.00 24.88
C ALA A 234 -8.07 -19.89 24.04
N GLU A 235 -7.63 -18.64 24.20
CA GLU A 235 -8.22 -17.54 23.44
C GLU A 235 -8.11 -17.89 21.95
N PRO A 236 -9.21 -17.78 21.19
CA PRO A 236 -9.21 -18.16 19.79
C PRO A 236 -8.17 -17.31 19.06
N THR A 237 -7.35 -17.97 18.26
CA THR A 237 -6.39 -17.31 17.37
C THR A 237 -7.12 -16.36 16.42
N SER A 238 -6.39 -15.37 15.87
CA SER A 238 -6.96 -14.48 14.86
C SER A 238 -7.58 -15.25 13.69
N ALA A 239 -6.96 -16.35 13.24
CA ALA A 239 -7.47 -17.19 12.16
C ALA A 239 -8.77 -17.91 12.56
N GLU A 240 -8.88 -18.44 13.79
CA GLU A 240 -10.10 -19.08 14.30
C GLU A 240 -11.25 -18.06 14.43
N VAL A 241 -10.97 -16.86 14.94
CA VAL A 241 -11.97 -15.78 15.00
C VAL A 241 -12.47 -15.47 13.59
N ILE A 242 -11.56 -15.21 12.65
CA ILE A 242 -11.93 -14.91 11.26
C ILE A 242 -12.67 -16.08 10.62
N SER A 243 -12.24 -17.32 10.82
CA SER A 243 -12.90 -18.51 10.26
C SER A 243 -14.34 -18.62 10.75
N SER A 244 -14.60 -18.32 12.04
CA SER A 244 -15.95 -18.39 12.62
C SER A 244 -16.93 -17.32 12.07
N VAL A 245 -16.42 -16.18 11.59
CA VAL A 245 -17.24 -15.08 11.04
C VAL A 245 -17.13 -14.88 9.53
N ALA A 246 -16.24 -15.62 8.87
CA ALA A 246 -16.05 -15.60 7.42
C ALA A 246 -17.31 -16.09 6.69
N ILE A 247 -17.78 -15.27 5.76
CA ILE A 247 -18.99 -15.52 4.97
C ILE A 247 -18.57 -16.14 3.64
N ASP A 248 -19.04 -17.34 3.34
CA ASP A 248 -18.70 -18.03 2.09
C ASP A 248 -18.95 -17.14 0.86
N ALA A 249 -17.99 -17.13 -0.05
CA ALA A 249 -18.02 -16.30 -1.25
C ALA A 249 -17.45 -17.10 -2.43
N PRO A 250 -18.11 -18.19 -2.88
CA PRO A 250 -17.58 -19.03 -3.94
C PRO A 250 -17.23 -18.21 -5.18
N GLY A 251 -16.00 -18.36 -5.69
CA GLY A 251 -15.49 -17.55 -6.80
C GLY A 251 -15.37 -16.06 -6.49
N GLY A 252 -15.27 -15.68 -5.22
CA GLY A 252 -15.21 -14.29 -4.78
C GLY A 252 -16.57 -13.56 -4.71
N VAL A 253 -17.69 -14.27 -4.85
CA VAL A 253 -19.03 -13.65 -4.84
C VAL A 253 -19.84 -14.11 -3.62
N SER A 254 -20.06 -13.20 -2.67
CA SER A 254 -20.86 -13.46 -1.47
C SER A 254 -22.37 -13.55 -1.75
N PRO A 255 -23.16 -14.16 -0.85
CA PRO A 255 -24.62 -14.14 -0.90
C PRO A 255 -25.19 -12.73 -1.04
N ARG A 256 -26.32 -12.61 -1.75
CA ARG A 256 -26.98 -11.31 -2.02
C ARG A 256 -27.24 -10.51 -0.75
N GLU A 257 -27.72 -11.15 0.31
CA GLU A 257 -28.02 -10.49 1.59
C GLU A 257 -26.78 -9.85 2.22
N THR A 258 -25.61 -10.49 2.09
CA THR A 258 -24.33 -9.96 2.54
C THR A 258 -23.92 -8.74 1.72
N LEU A 259 -24.02 -8.82 0.39
CA LEU A 259 -23.73 -7.70 -0.50
C LEU A 259 -24.70 -6.54 -0.27
N GLU A 260 -25.98 -6.80 -0.02
CA GLU A 260 -26.97 -5.77 0.31
C GLU A 260 -26.63 -5.03 1.60
N ARG A 261 -26.26 -5.75 2.66
CA ARG A 261 -25.85 -5.16 3.93
C ARG A 261 -24.54 -4.37 3.80
N LEU A 262 -23.56 -4.89 3.06
CA LEU A 262 -22.29 -4.21 2.83
C LEU A 262 -22.48 -2.92 2.02
N ILE A 263 -23.17 -3.01 0.89
CA ILE A 263 -23.29 -1.92 -0.07
C ILE A 263 -24.34 -0.88 0.37
N GLY A 264 -25.48 -1.33 0.88
CA GLY A 264 -26.60 -0.47 1.27
C GLY A 264 -26.98 0.54 0.17
N ASP A 265 -27.01 1.82 0.56
CA ASP A 265 -27.33 2.95 -0.31
C ASP A 265 -26.09 3.71 -0.82
N ALA A 266 -24.90 3.10 -0.75
CA ALA A 266 -23.67 3.71 -1.22
C ALA A 266 -23.79 4.16 -2.70
N ARG A 267 -23.44 5.41 -2.98
CA ARG A 267 -23.40 5.94 -4.35
C ARG A 267 -22.19 5.43 -5.13
N ILE A 268 -21.10 5.15 -4.43
CA ILE A 268 -19.83 4.75 -5.05
C ILE A 268 -19.36 3.45 -4.40
N VAL A 269 -19.10 2.44 -5.21
CA VAL A 269 -18.55 1.16 -4.74
C VAL A 269 -17.24 0.93 -5.46
N LEU A 270 -16.13 1.03 -4.73
CA LEU A 270 -14.80 0.77 -5.25
C LEU A 270 -14.45 -0.68 -4.99
N ILE A 271 -14.20 -1.43 -6.05
CA ILE A 271 -13.84 -2.85 -5.98
C ILE A 271 -12.41 -3.03 -6.46
N GLY A 272 -11.57 -3.38 -5.51
CA GLY A 272 -10.13 -3.58 -5.64
C GLY A 272 -9.75 -4.90 -6.31
N GLU A 273 -8.46 -5.07 -6.51
CA GLU A 273 -7.79 -6.34 -6.79
C GLU A 273 -6.36 -6.29 -6.26
N CYS A 274 -5.85 -7.39 -5.68
CA CYS A 274 -4.44 -7.42 -5.24
C CYS A 274 -3.47 -7.78 -6.37
N SER A 275 -3.99 -8.10 -7.56
CA SER A 275 -3.21 -8.23 -8.77
C SER A 275 -3.99 -7.84 -10.02
N HIS A 276 -3.32 -7.24 -11.01
CA HIS A 276 -3.95 -6.86 -12.29
C HIS A 276 -4.19 -8.02 -13.25
N GLY A 277 -3.68 -9.22 -12.94
CA GLY A 277 -3.62 -10.35 -13.87
C GLY A 277 -4.25 -11.63 -13.34
N THR A 278 -5.21 -11.56 -12.41
CA THR A 278 -5.86 -12.73 -11.82
C THR A 278 -7.29 -12.88 -12.33
N HIS A 279 -7.62 -14.07 -12.86
CA HIS A 279 -8.91 -14.38 -13.47
C HIS A 279 -10.08 -14.20 -12.49
N GLU A 280 -10.00 -14.79 -11.30
CA GLU A 280 -11.10 -14.82 -10.34
C GLU A 280 -11.44 -13.42 -9.80
N PHE A 281 -10.46 -12.50 -9.73
CA PHE A 281 -10.72 -11.11 -9.32
C PHE A 281 -11.57 -10.38 -10.35
N TYR A 282 -11.25 -10.53 -11.64
CA TYR A 282 -12.05 -9.94 -12.72
C TYR A 282 -13.44 -10.57 -12.79
N GLU A 283 -13.54 -11.89 -12.62
CA GLU A 283 -14.80 -12.61 -12.66
C GLU A 283 -15.73 -12.18 -11.52
N ALA A 284 -15.21 -12.12 -10.29
CA ALA A 284 -15.95 -11.65 -9.12
C ALA A 284 -16.38 -10.18 -9.26
N ARG A 285 -15.47 -9.29 -9.70
CA ARG A 285 -15.79 -7.87 -9.99
C ARG A 285 -16.91 -7.77 -11.02
N ALA A 286 -16.82 -8.51 -12.12
CA ALA A 286 -17.84 -8.52 -13.15
C ALA A 286 -19.19 -9.02 -12.60
N ALA A 287 -19.22 -10.10 -11.83
CA ALA A 287 -20.43 -10.67 -11.26
C ALA A 287 -21.12 -9.73 -10.26
N ILE A 288 -20.36 -9.15 -9.33
CA ILE A 288 -20.87 -8.18 -8.35
C ILE A 288 -21.40 -6.94 -9.08
N THR A 289 -20.67 -6.45 -10.08
CA THR A 289 -21.07 -5.26 -10.85
C THR A 289 -22.33 -5.52 -11.67
N LYS A 290 -22.48 -6.70 -12.29
CA LYS A 290 -23.72 -7.11 -12.98
C LYS A 290 -24.92 -7.01 -12.05
N TRP A 291 -24.80 -7.54 -10.83
CA TRP A 291 -25.85 -7.44 -9.81
C TRP A 291 -26.13 -5.99 -9.39
N LEU A 292 -25.09 -5.20 -9.12
CA LEU A 292 -25.24 -3.77 -8.75
C LEU A 292 -25.99 -2.98 -9.84
N ILE A 293 -25.69 -3.27 -11.10
CA ILE A 293 -26.32 -2.63 -12.25
C ILE A 293 -27.78 -3.07 -12.41
N GLU A 294 -28.09 -4.36 -12.29
CA GLU A 294 -29.46 -4.87 -12.50
C GLU A 294 -30.39 -4.57 -11.33
N GLU A 295 -29.92 -4.71 -10.09
CA GLU A 295 -30.79 -4.74 -8.90
C GLU A 295 -30.62 -3.49 -8.01
N LYS A 296 -29.49 -2.78 -8.08
CA LYS A 296 -29.17 -1.64 -7.19
C LYS A 296 -29.11 -0.28 -7.90
N GLY A 297 -29.42 -0.25 -9.20
CA GLY A 297 -29.52 0.99 -9.98
C GLY A 297 -28.18 1.63 -10.32
N PHE A 298 -27.07 0.87 -10.30
CA PHE A 298 -25.78 1.39 -10.78
C PHE A 298 -25.82 1.60 -12.29
N SER A 299 -25.28 2.75 -12.70
CA SER A 299 -25.41 3.25 -14.08
C SER A 299 -24.07 3.54 -14.76
N ALA A 300 -22.96 3.31 -14.06
CA ALA A 300 -21.63 3.44 -14.64
C ALA A 300 -20.65 2.49 -13.96
N VAL A 301 -19.71 2.00 -14.77
CA VAL A 301 -18.46 1.38 -14.33
C VAL A 301 -17.34 2.33 -14.72
N ALA A 302 -16.51 2.72 -13.77
CA ALA A 302 -15.35 3.57 -13.99
C ALA A 302 -14.08 2.77 -13.65
N ALA A 303 -13.31 2.41 -14.67
CA ALA A 303 -12.13 1.57 -14.55
C ALA A 303 -10.85 2.40 -14.46
N GLU A 304 -9.81 1.85 -13.82
CA GLU A 304 -8.41 2.30 -13.88
C GLU A 304 -7.84 2.09 -15.29
N ALA A 305 -8.45 2.77 -16.24
CA ALA A 305 -8.29 2.62 -17.66
C ALA A 305 -8.14 4.01 -18.29
N ASP A 306 -7.41 4.07 -19.41
CA ASP A 306 -7.27 5.28 -20.19
C ASP A 306 -8.65 5.79 -20.67
N TRP A 307 -8.91 7.08 -20.45
CA TRP A 307 -10.20 7.72 -20.76
C TRP A 307 -10.72 7.48 -22.19
N PRO A 308 -9.95 7.78 -23.26
CA PRO A 308 -10.41 7.57 -24.64
C PRO A 308 -10.68 6.10 -24.97
N ASP A 309 -9.88 5.18 -24.46
CA ASP A 309 -9.99 3.74 -24.75
C ASP A 309 -11.26 3.17 -24.11
N ALA A 310 -11.48 3.48 -22.84
CA ALA A 310 -12.69 3.09 -22.14
C ALA A 310 -13.94 3.78 -22.71
N TYR A 311 -13.83 5.00 -23.22
CA TYR A 311 -14.97 5.68 -23.85
C TYR A 311 -15.34 5.08 -25.22
N ARG A 312 -14.38 4.49 -25.95
CA ARG A 312 -14.70 3.67 -27.13
C ARG A 312 -15.60 2.49 -26.74
N VAL A 313 -15.27 1.79 -25.65
CA VAL A 313 -16.13 0.75 -25.06
C VAL A 313 -17.49 1.32 -24.63
N ASN A 314 -17.52 2.51 -24.01
CA ASN A 314 -18.76 3.20 -23.64
C ASN A 314 -19.71 3.38 -24.84
N ARG A 315 -19.16 3.86 -25.96
CA ARG A 315 -19.91 4.08 -27.19
C ARG A 315 -20.48 2.74 -27.66
N TYR A 316 -19.65 1.71 -27.77
CA TYR A 316 -20.09 0.36 -28.14
C TYR A 316 -21.26 -0.12 -27.27
N VAL A 317 -21.09 -0.17 -25.94
CA VAL A 317 -22.11 -0.73 -25.03
C VAL A 317 -23.42 0.05 -25.04
N ARG A 318 -23.40 1.35 -25.36
CA ARG A 318 -24.59 2.21 -25.50
C ARG A 318 -25.20 2.18 -26.90
N GLY A 319 -24.51 1.58 -27.87
CA GLY A 319 -24.96 1.48 -29.27
C GLY A 319 -24.66 2.71 -30.10
N LEU A 320 -23.58 3.37 -29.74
CA LEU A 320 -22.99 4.49 -30.44
C LEU A 320 -21.67 4.01 -31.08
N GLY A 321 -21.22 4.72 -32.13
CA GLY A 321 -20.01 4.36 -32.86
C GLY A 321 -20.19 3.18 -33.82
N ASP A 322 -19.07 2.73 -34.38
CA ASP A 322 -19.05 1.80 -35.52
C ASP A 322 -18.56 0.38 -35.18
N ASP A 323 -18.06 0.16 -33.95
CA ASP A 323 -17.57 -1.14 -33.49
C ASP A 323 -18.70 -2.18 -33.42
N ARG A 324 -18.42 -3.40 -33.88
CA ARG A 324 -19.42 -4.47 -34.07
C ARG A 324 -19.36 -5.55 -33.01
N SER A 325 -18.25 -5.68 -32.29
CA SER A 325 -18.04 -6.66 -31.22
C SER A 325 -17.34 -6.05 -30.00
N ALA A 326 -17.40 -6.73 -28.87
CA ALA A 326 -16.61 -6.36 -27.70
C ALA A 326 -15.10 -6.39 -28.00
N ASP A 327 -14.61 -7.37 -28.76
CA ASP A 327 -13.20 -7.43 -29.17
C ASP A 327 -12.77 -6.20 -29.98
N GLU A 328 -13.58 -5.74 -30.94
CA GLU A 328 -13.31 -4.50 -31.68
C GLU A 328 -13.33 -3.28 -30.77
N ALA A 329 -14.28 -3.18 -29.85
CA ALA A 329 -14.35 -2.06 -28.90
C ALA A 329 -13.14 -2.02 -27.95
N LEU A 330 -12.70 -3.19 -27.47
CA LEU A 330 -11.53 -3.36 -26.62
C LEU A 330 -10.21 -3.20 -27.38
N SER A 331 -10.24 -3.23 -28.72
CA SER A 331 -9.04 -3.06 -29.54
C SER A 331 -8.33 -1.73 -29.33
N GLY A 332 -9.02 -0.73 -28.77
CA GLY A 332 -8.44 0.56 -28.41
C GLY A 332 -7.37 0.49 -27.32
N PHE A 333 -7.38 -0.51 -26.42
CA PHE A 333 -6.36 -0.63 -25.38
C PHE A 333 -5.03 -1.17 -25.95
N GLU A 334 -4.26 -0.30 -26.60
CA GLU A 334 -3.02 -0.68 -27.30
C GLU A 334 -1.77 -0.52 -26.43
N ARG A 335 -1.83 0.37 -25.44
CA ARG A 335 -0.70 0.73 -24.58
C ARG A 335 -0.40 -0.39 -23.58
N PHE A 336 0.87 -0.49 -23.17
CA PHE A 336 1.25 -1.40 -22.09
C PHE A 336 0.53 -1.08 -20.77
N PRO A 337 0.01 -2.10 -20.06
CA PRO A 337 -0.10 -3.51 -20.47
C PRO A 337 -1.32 -3.78 -21.38
N ALA A 338 -1.14 -4.58 -22.43
CA ALA A 338 -2.24 -4.88 -23.36
C ALA A 338 -3.38 -5.71 -22.71
N TRP A 339 -3.08 -6.60 -21.77
CA TRP A 339 -4.04 -7.61 -21.27
C TRP A 339 -4.99 -7.12 -20.18
N MET A 340 -4.66 -6.02 -19.48
CA MET A 340 -5.36 -5.60 -18.26
C MET A 340 -6.85 -5.38 -18.51
N TRP A 341 -7.19 -4.73 -19.62
CA TRP A 341 -8.59 -4.56 -20.04
C TRP A 341 -8.95 -5.39 -21.29
N ARG A 342 -7.96 -5.96 -22.00
CA ARG A 342 -8.17 -6.89 -23.12
C ARG A 342 -7.97 -8.34 -22.69
N ASN A 343 -8.99 -8.84 -22.02
CA ASN A 343 -9.05 -10.23 -21.58
C ASN A 343 -10.44 -10.80 -21.77
N THR A 344 -10.54 -12.12 -21.67
CA THR A 344 -11.78 -12.86 -21.88
C THR A 344 -12.90 -12.42 -20.94
N VAL A 345 -12.59 -12.13 -19.68
CA VAL A 345 -13.58 -11.73 -18.67
C VAL A 345 -14.18 -10.35 -18.97
N VAL A 346 -13.34 -9.37 -19.32
CA VAL A 346 -13.80 -8.01 -19.67
C VAL A 346 -14.59 -8.02 -20.98
N ARG A 347 -14.15 -8.79 -21.99
CA ARG A 347 -14.92 -8.99 -23.23
C ARG A 347 -16.34 -9.49 -22.92
N ASP A 348 -16.45 -10.55 -22.12
CA ASP A 348 -17.75 -11.13 -21.78
C ASP A 348 -18.62 -10.17 -20.95
N PHE A 349 -18.01 -9.34 -20.10
CA PHE A 349 -18.70 -8.28 -19.37
C PHE A 349 -19.22 -7.18 -20.31
N VAL A 350 -18.41 -6.73 -21.27
CA VAL A 350 -18.77 -5.71 -22.27
C VAL A 350 -19.90 -6.20 -23.18
N ASP A 351 -19.85 -7.45 -23.65
CA ASP A 351 -20.91 -8.06 -24.45
C ASP A 351 -22.23 -8.20 -23.67
N TRP A 352 -22.13 -8.58 -22.39
CA TRP A 352 -23.29 -8.60 -21.50
C TRP A 352 -23.89 -7.19 -21.33
N LEU A 353 -23.04 -6.19 -21.07
CA LEU A 353 -23.48 -4.80 -20.86
C LEU A 353 -24.15 -4.22 -22.11
N ARG A 354 -23.58 -4.49 -23.30
CA ARG A 354 -24.17 -4.15 -24.60
C ARG A 354 -25.56 -4.78 -24.76
N THR A 355 -25.68 -6.07 -24.46
CA THR A 355 -26.94 -6.81 -24.61
C THR A 355 -28.00 -6.30 -23.65
N ARG A 356 -27.64 -6.05 -22.39
CA ARG A 356 -28.51 -5.42 -21.40
C ARG A 356 -28.97 -4.04 -21.86
N ASN A 357 -28.05 -3.15 -22.20
CA ASN A 357 -28.36 -1.78 -22.59
C ASN A 357 -29.31 -1.69 -23.80
N ARG A 358 -29.18 -2.62 -24.76
CA ARG A 358 -30.10 -2.73 -25.89
C ARG A 358 -31.53 -3.09 -25.44
N ARG A 359 -31.69 -3.99 -24.47
CA ARG A 359 -33.00 -4.33 -23.87
C ARG A 359 -33.58 -3.17 -23.06
N HIS A 360 -32.75 -2.42 -22.34
CA HIS A 360 -33.20 -1.28 -21.54
C HIS A 360 -33.58 -0.09 -22.43
N GLN A 361 -32.83 0.15 -23.50
CA GLN A 361 -33.14 1.18 -24.50
C GLN A 361 -34.52 0.96 -25.12
N SER A 362 -34.86 -0.29 -25.49
CA SER A 362 -36.20 -0.60 -26.02
C SER A 362 -37.33 -0.37 -25.01
N ASN A 363 -37.02 -0.35 -23.71
CA ASN A 363 -37.96 -0.14 -22.62
C ASN A 363 -37.94 1.30 -22.07
N GLY A 364 -37.19 2.22 -22.69
CA GLY A 364 -37.04 3.61 -22.22
C GLY A 364 -36.30 3.75 -20.88
N GLN A 365 -35.52 2.75 -20.47
CA GLN A 365 -34.78 2.74 -19.21
C GLN A 365 -33.34 3.25 -19.38
N ARG A 366 -32.73 3.71 -18.28
CA ARG A 366 -31.34 4.19 -18.26
C ARG A 366 -30.36 3.10 -18.70
N GLN A 367 -29.51 3.40 -19.67
CA GLN A 367 -28.37 2.56 -20.01
C GLN A 367 -27.24 2.75 -18.98
N ALA A 368 -26.43 1.72 -18.76
CA ALA A 368 -25.21 1.83 -17.98
C ALA A 368 -23.99 2.02 -18.90
N GLY A 369 -23.03 2.85 -18.48
CA GLY A 369 -21.82 3.14 -19.26
C GLY A 369 -20.55 2.51 -18.69
N PHE A 370 -19.48 2.53 -19.49
CA PHE A 370 -18.14 2.08 -19.11
C PHE A 370 -17.15 3.23 -19.35
N TYR A 371 -16.40 3.66 -18.35
CA TYR A 371 -15.60 4.89 -18.37
C TYR A 371 -14.19 4.62 -17.87
N GLY A 372 -13.23 5.41 -18.33
CA GLY A 372 -11.87 5.41 -17.80
C GLY A 372 -11.72 6.42 -16.66
N LEU A 373 -10.61 6.33 -15.93
CA LEU A 373 -10.25 7.28 -14.88
C LEU A 373 -8.79 7.72 -14.99
N ASP A 374 -7.97 6.98 -15.74
CA ASP A 374 -6.51 7.11 -15.73
C ASP A 374 -6.00 8.17 -16.73
N LEU A 375 -4.75 8.59 -16.57
CA LEU A 375 -4.17 9.75 -17.26
C LEU A 375 -3.00 9.47 -18.20
N TYR A 376 -2.70 8.21 -18.52
CA TYR A 376 -1.53 7.89 -19.32
C TYR A 376 -1.71 8.20 -20.82
N SER A 377 -2.94 8.31 -21.28
CA SER A 377 -3.34 8.55 -22.68
C SER A 377 -3.14 10.01 -23.15
N LEU A 378 -1.96 10.61 -22.90
CA LEU A 378 -1.67 12.02 -23.28
C LEU A 378 -1.92 12.30 -24.76
N HIS A 379 -1.19 11.63 -25.67
CA HIS A 379 -1.26 11.89 -27.11
C HIS A 379 -2.62 11.50 -27.70
N ARG A 380 -3.20 10.38 -27.23
CA ARG A 380 -4.55 10.00 -27.66
C ARG A 380 -5.60 11.01 -27.23
N SER A 381 -5.52 11.54 -26.01
CA SER A 381 -6.43 12.58 -25.53
C SER A 381 -6.30 13.88 -26.32
N ILE A 382 -5.08 14.26 -26.73
CA ILE A 382 -4.84 15.38 -27.66
C ILE A 382 -5.60 15.17 -28.97
N HIS A 383 -5.44 13.98 -29.57
CA HIS A 383 -6.10 13.64 -30.83
C HIS A 383 -7.62 13.72 -30.73
N GLU A 384 -8.21 13.18 -29.66
CA GLU A 384 -9.66 13.17 -29.44
C GLU A 384 -10.24 14.59 -29.25
N VAL A 385 -9.50 15.49 -28.59
CA VAL A 385 -9.89 16.92 -28.48
C VAL A 385 -9.91 17.58 -29.86
N ILE A 386 -8.87 17.38 -30.67
CA ILE A 386 -8.78 17.97 -32.02
C ILE A 386 -9.90 17.42 -32.91
N THR A 387 -10.10 16.11 -32.91
CA THR A 387 -11.14 15.43 -33.70
C THR A 387 -12.55 15.90 -33.34
N TYR A 388 -12.83 16.14 -32.06
CA TYR A 388 -14.09 16.76 -31.65
C TYR A 388 -14.23 18.18 -32.20
N LEU A 389 -13.20 19.01 -32.04
CA LEU A 389 -13.22 20.41 -32.48
C LEU A 389 -13.33 20.55 -34.00
N ASP A 390 -12.74 19.65 -34.78
CA ASP A 390 -12.88 19.68 -36.26
C ASP A 390 -14.35 19.58 -36.71
N LYS A 391 -15.16 18.84 -35.93
CA LYS A 391 -16.59 18.67 -36.20
C LYS A 391 -17.40 19.90 -35.78
N VAL A 392 -17.07 20.51 -34.64
CA VAL A 392 -17.93 21.54 -34.03
C VAL A 392 -17.45 22.99 -34.24
N ASP A 393 -16.14 23.21 -34.38
CA ASP A 393 -15.50 24.52 -34.52
C ASP A 393 -14.09 24.39 -35.10
N GLN A 394 -13.97 24.42 -36.43
CA GLN A 394 -12.70 24.30 -37.15
C GLN A 394 -11.68 25.38 -36.76
N ARG A 395 -12.12 26.58 -36.36
CA ARG A 395 -11.19 27.64 -35.90
C ARG A 395 -10.62 27.31 -34.53
N ALA A 396 -11.42 26.75 -33.63
CA ALA A 396 -10.91 26.22 -32.36
C ALA A 396 -9.99 25.02 -32.58
N ALA A 397 -10.31 24.14 -33.53
CA ALA A 397 -9.45 23.01 -33.88
C ALA A 397 -8.06 23.45 -34.38
N ALA A 398 -7.99 24.50 -35.20
CA ALA A 398 -6.72 25.08 -35.66
C ALA A 398 -5.88 25.61 -34.47
N ARG A 399 -6.49 26.33 -33.52
CA ARG A 399 -5.80 26.78 -32.30
C ARG A 399 -5.35 25.61 -31.42
N ALA A 400 -6.16 24.56 -31.31
CA ALA A 400 -5.81 23.37 -30.53
C ALA A 400 -4.58 22.65 -31.11
N ARG A 401 -4.50 22.51 -32.45
CA ARG A 401 -3.31 21.98 -33.13
C ARG A 401 -2.07 22.82 -32.85
N GLU A 402 -2.17 24.14 -32.96
CA GLU A 402 -1.06 25.05 -32.69
C GLU A 402 -0.55 24.93 -31.24
N ARG A 403 -1.47 24.87 -30.26
CA ARG A 403 -1.12 24.68 -28.85
C ARG A 403 -0.49 23.32 -28.58
N TYR A 404 -1.08 22.25 -29.11
CA TYR A 404 -0.61 20.89 -28.86
C TYR A 404 0.63 20.49 -29.66
N ALA A 405 1.00 21.23 -30.71
CA ALA A 405 2.24 21.02 -31.45
C ALA A 405 3.51 21.08 -30.56
N CYS A 406 3.42 21.69 -29.37
CA CYS A 406 4.46 21.64 -28.36
C CYS A 406 4.86 20.20 -27.94
N PHE A 407 3.91 19.25 -27.98
CA PHE A 407 4.15 17.84 -27.66
C PHE A 407 4.76 17.04 -28.82
N ASP A 408 4.81 17.58 -30.04
CA ASP A 408 5.26 16.87 -31.26
C ASP A 408 6.81 16.77 -31.37
N HIS A 409 7.54 17.36 -30.42
CA HIS A 409 9.00 17.28 -30.38
C HIS A 409 9.53 15.92 -29.87
N THR A 410 8.62 15.03 -29.43
CA THR A 410 8.92 13.69 -28.93
C THR A 410 8.14 12.64 -29.73
N SER A 411 8.60 11.39 -29.73
CA SER A 411 7.95 10.26 -30.41
C SER A 411 6.44 10.24 -30.12
N ALA A 412 5.62 10.08 -31.15
CA ALA A 412 4.18 9.87 -30.99
C ALA A 412 3.97 8.66 -30.06
N ASP A 413 3.16 8.84 -29.02
CA ASP A 413 2.85 7.90 -27.92
C ASP A 413 3.84 7.78 -26.76
N ASP A 414 4.90 8.58 -26.70
CA ASP A 414 5.84 8.54 -25.57
C ASP A 414 5.73 9.77 -24.65
N GLY A 415 4.71 9.75 -23.77
CA GLY A 415 4.57 10.74 -22.71
C GLY A 415 5.76 10.75 -21.72
N GLN A 416 6.49 9.64 -21.58
CA GLN A 416 7.69 9.59 -20.74
C GLN A 416 8.86 10.33 -21.41
N ALA A 417 9.01 10.24 -22.72
CA ALA A 417 9.99 11.03 -23.48
C ALA A 417 9.73 12.54 -23.37
N TYR A 418 8.46 12.97 -23.42
CA TYR A 418 8.09 14.35 -23.11
C TYR A 418 8.52 14.71 -21.68
N GLY A 419 8.11 13.90 -20.70
CA GLY A 419 8.42 14.14 -19.30
C GLY A 419 9.92 14.25 -19.02
N PHE A 420 10.73 13.39 -19.64
CA PHE A 420 12.19 13.38 -19.51
C PHE A 420 12.78 14.69 -20.06
N SER A 421 12.35 15.08 -21.27
CA SER A 421 12.83 16.30 -21.93
C SER A 421 12.47 17.55 -21.13
N ALA A 422 11.23 17.63 -20.63
CA ALA A 422 10.72 18.76 -19.86
C ALA A 422 11.34 18.85 -18.46
N ALA A 423 11.59 17.73 -17.79
CA ALA A 423 12.12 17.71 -16.43
C ALA A 423 13.60 18.11 -16.35
N PHE A 424 14.40 17.76 -17.35
CA PHE A 424 15.86 18.04 -17.38
C PHE A 424 16.24 19.26 -18.22
N GLY A 425 15.27 20.09 -18.60
CA GLY A 425 15.51 21.34 -19.33
C GLY A 425 15.95 21.16 -20.78
N ALA A 426 15.71 19.98 -21.36
CA ALA A 426 16.00 19.66 -22.76
C ALA A 426 14.86 20.05 -23.72
N GLY A 427 13.76 20.61 -23.21
CA GLY A 427 12.64 21.14 -23.98
C GLY A 427 11.74 22.08 -23.16
N PRO A 428 10.90 22.92 -23.81
CA PRO A 428 9.94 23.79 -23.12
C PRO A 428 8.82 22.97 -22.45
N SER A 429 8.29 23.44 -21.33
CA SER A 429 7.07 22.86 -20.75
C SER A 429 5.85 23.24 -21.60
N CYS A 430 4.99 22.28 -21.90
CA CYS A 430 3.73 22.51 -22.61
C CYS A 430 2.56 22.85 -21.67
N GLU A 431 2.84 23.15 -20.40
CA GLU A 431 1.85 23.43 -19.35
C GLU A 431 0.91 24.58 -19.73
N SER A 432 1.46 25.70 -20.23
CA SER A 432 0.65 26.87 -20.60
C SER A 432 -0.31 26.54 -21.74
N GLN A 433 0.16 25.81 -22.76
CA GLN A 433 -0.62 25.41 -23.91
C GLN A 433 -1.75 24.45 -23.51
N ALA A 434 -1.48 23.48 -22.64
CA ALA A 434 -2.49 22.55 -22.13
C ALA A 434 -3.57 23.26 -21.28
N ILE A 435 -3.16 24.21 -20.41
CA ILE A 435 -4.10 25.01 -19.62
C ILE A 435 -4.96 25.91 -20.52
N GLU A 436 -4.35 26.63 -21.46
CA GLU A 436 -5.08 27.50 -22.38
C GLU A 436 -6.10 26.71 -23.21
N GLN A 437 -5.74 25.52 -23.67
CA GLN A 437 -6.65 24.67 -24.42
C GLN A 437 -7.83 24.17 -23.58
N LEU A 438 -7.58 23.77 -22.33
CA LEU A 438 -8.64 23.40 -21.38
C LEU A 438 -9.58 24.58 -21.08
N VAL A 439 -9.03 25.78 -20.89
CA VAL A 439 -9.81 26.99 -20.65
C VAL A 439 -10.66 27.36 -21.87
N ASP A 440 -10.12 27.22 -23.10
CA ASP A 440 -10.83 27.53 -24.33
C ASP A 440 -12.06 26.61 -24.52
N ILE A 441 -11.91 25.30 -24.32
CA ILE A 441 -13.04 24.36 -24.45
C ILE A 441 -14.09 24.58 -23.34
N GLN A 442 -13.68 24.91 -22.12
CA GLN A 442 -14.60 25.21 -21.02
C GLN A 442 -15.39 26.51 -21.25
N ARG A 443 -14.74 27.57 -21.74
CA ARG A 443 -15.41 28.86 -22.04
C ARG A 443 -16.45 28.73 -23.14
N ASN A 444 -16.21 27.86 -24.13
CA ASN A 444 -17.12 27.66 -25.26
C ASN A 444 -18.12 26.51 -25.03
N ALA A 445 -18.11 25.87 -23.86
CA ALA A 445 -18.93 24.69 -23.55
C ALA A 445 -20.43 24.91 -23.83
N LEU A 446 -21.00 26.03 -23.40
CA LEU A 446 -22.40 26.35 -23.64
C LEU A 446 -22.73 26.53 -25.14
N ALA A 447 -21.79 27.06 -25.92
CA ALA A 447 -21.98 27.25 -27.36
C ALA A 447 -21.93 25.92 -28.10
N TYR A 448 -21.06 24.99 -27.66
CA TYR A 448 -20.94 23.65 -28.23
C TYR A 448 -22.10 22.72 -27.82
N ALA A 449 -22.56 22.79 -26.57
CA ALA A 449 -23.66 21.96 -26.06
C ALA A 449 -25.02 22.24 -26.73
N ARG A 450 -25.26 23.48 -27.16
CA ARG A 450 -26.56 23.90 -27.74
C ARG A 450 -26.87 23.32 -29.12
N ARG A 451 -25.98 22.53 -29.71
CA ARG A 451 -26.08 22.17 -31.14
C ARG A 451 -26.93 20.94 -31.44
N ASP A 452 -27.01 19.89 -30.62
CA ASP A 452 -27.75 18.66 -31.01
C ASP A 452 -28.25 17.76 -29.84
N GLY A 453 -28.76 18.33 -28.74
CA GLY A 453 -29.38 17.55 -27.64
C GLY A 453 -28.40 16.69 -26.80
N LEU A 454 -28.90 15.64 -26.14
CA LEU A 454 -28.14 14.85 -25.14
C LEU A 454 -26.84 14.21 -25.68
N LEU A 455 -26.83 13.79 -26.95
CA LEU A 455 -25.63 13.24 -27.60
C LEU A 455 -24.52 14.29 -27.74
N ALA A 456 -24.88 15.55 -28.01
CA ALA A 456 -23.91 16.64 -28.08
C ALA A 456 -23.31 16.96 -26.71
N GLU A 457 -24.07 16.79 -25.63
CA GLU A 457 -23.59 16.96 -24.25
C GLU A 457 -22.59 15.88 -23.85
N ASP A 458 -22.88 14.60 -24.17
CA ASP A 458 -21.95 13.48 -23.94
C ASP A 458 -20.64 13.64 -24.72
N GLU A 459 -20.71 14.05 -25.99
CA GLU A 459 -19.52 14.28 -26.81
C GLU A 459 -18.71 15.50 -26.36
N LEU A 460 -19.36 16.56 -25.88
CA LEU A 460 -18.67 17.68 -25.24
C LEU A 460 -18.00 17.25 -23.93
N PHE A 461 -18.69 16.50 -23.07
CA PHE A 461 -18.13 15.99 -21.83
C PHE A 461 -16.90 15.11 -22.11
N TYR A 462 -16.99 14.23 -23.11
CA TYR A 462 -15.88 13.43 -23.58
C TYR A 462 -14.65 14.28 -23.97
N ALA A 463 -14.85 15.32 -24.79
CA ALA A 463 -13.77 16.20 -25.21
C ALA A 463 -13.18 17.01 -24.03
N GLN A 464 -14.02 17.46 -23.09
CA GLN A 464 -13.58 18.17 -21.88
C GLN A 464 -12.73 17.29 -20.96
N GLN A 465 -13.13 16.04 -20.76
CA GLN A 465 -12.34 15.10 -19.96
C GLN A 465 -11.00 14.78 -20.64
N ASN A 466 -10.96 14.57 -21.96
CA ASN A 466 -9.68 14.43 -22.66
C ASN A 466 -8.79 15.67 -22.49
N ALA A 467 -9.33 16.90 -22.60
CA ALA A 467 -8.54 18.12 -22.37
C ALA A 467 -8.02 18.22 -20.92
N GLN A 468 -8.80 17.78 -19.94
CA GLN A 468 -8.38 17.69 -18.54
C GLN A 468 -7.27 16.64 -18.35
N THR A 469 -7.41 15.48 -19.00
CA THR A 469 -6.37 14.43 -19.02
C THR A 469 -5.08 14.96 -19.59
N VAL A 470 -5.09 15.68 -20.73
CA VAL A 470 -3.89 16.29 -21.32
C VAL A 470 -3.20 17.22 -20.32
N ARG A 471 -3.96 18.11 -19.66
CA ARG A 471 -3.39 19.02 -18.65
C ARG A 471 -2.79 18.25 -17.47
N ASN A 472 -3.48 17.26 -16.93
CA ASN A 472 -2.99 16.52 -15.76
C ASN A 472 -1.81 15.61 -16.12
N ALA A 473 -1.83 15.01 -17.31
CA ALA A 473 -0.77 14.17 -17.85
C ALA A 473 0.51 14.97 -18.11
N GLU A 474 0.42 16.20 -18.61
CA GLU A 474 1.56 17.11 -18.73
C GLU A 474 2.30 17.25 -17.40
N VAL A 475 1.57 17.61 -16.34
CA VAL A 475 2.13 17.81 -14.99
C VAL A 475 2.69 16.49 -14.45
N TYR A 476 1.98 15.39 -14.66
CA TYR A 476 2.39 14.06 -14.23
C TYR A 476 3.71 13.61 -14.86
N TYR A 477 3.81 13.63 -16.18
CA TYR A 477 5.01 13.16 -16.88
C TYR A 477 6.23 14.02 -16.57
N ARG A 478 6.04 15.34 -16.41
CA ARG A 478 7.10 16.24 -15.96
C ARG A 478 7.54 15.96 -14.51
N ALA A 479 6.60 15.64 -13.62
CA ALA A 479 6.90 15.31 -12.22
C ALA A 479 7.49 13.91 -12.03
N MET A 480 7.24 12.98 -12.96
CA MET A 480 7.68 11.57 -12.91
C MET A 480 9.20 11.42 -12.64
N PHE A 481 10.01 12.34 -13.16
CA PHE A 481 11.48 12.31 -13.03
C PHE A 481 12.01 13.04 -11.78
N SER A 482 11.13 13.55 -10.92
CA SER A 482 11.51 14.26 -9.69
C SER A 482 11.25 13.45 -8.41
N SER A 483 10.01 13.00 -8.18
CA SER A 483 9.60 12.29 -6.96
C SER A 483 8.44 11.33 -7.23
N ARG A 484 8.64 10.05 -6.90
CA ARG A 484 7.62 8.98 -7.03
C ARG A 484 6.31 9.28 -6.27
N VAL A 485 6.38 9.89 -5.09
CA VAL A 485 5.20 10.26 -4.30
C VAL A 485 4.39 11.34 -5.03
N THR A 486 5.07 12.28 -5.68
CA THR A 486 4.40 13.39 -6.37
C THR A 486 3.64 12.89 -7.58
N SER A 487 4.25 12.03 -8.41
CA SER A 487 3.57 11.44 -9.57
C SER A 487 2.42 10.52 -9.16
N TRP A 488 2.60 9.70 -8.11
CA TRP A 488 1.51 8.87 -7.56
C TRP A 488 0.30 9.71 -7.14
N ASN A 489 0.54 10.76 -6.35
CA ASN A 489 -0.53 11.63 -5.88
C ASN A 489 -1.25 12.38 -7.00
N LEU A 490 -0.53 12.76 -8.06
CA LEU A 490 -1.14 13.38 -9.25
C LEU A 490 -2.08 12.40 -9.94
N ARG A 491 -1.72 11.11 -9.98
CA ARG A 491 -2.55 10.06 -10.60
C ARG A 491 -3.85 9.81 -9.84
N ASP A 492 -3.78 9.56 -8.54
CA ASP A 492 -4.99 9.33 -7.74
C ASP A 492 -5.88 10.57 -7.63
N LYS A 493 -5.30 11.78 -7.60
CA LYS A 493 -6.08 13.03 -7.69
C LYS A 493 -6.80 13.16 -9.02
N HIS A 494 -6.14 12.87 -10.14
CA HIS A 494 -6.80 12.89 -11.44
C HIS A 494 -7.97 11.88 -11.48
N MET A 495 -7.78 10.64 -11.03
CA MET A 495 -8.86 9.65 -10.98
C MET A 495 -10.05 10.14 -10.14
N ALA A 496 -9.79 10.80 -8.99
CA ALA A 496 -10.83 11.37 -8.16
C ALA A 496 -11.54 12.55 -8.86
N GLU A 497 -10.80 13.47 -9.49
CA GLU A 497 -11.34 14.59 -10.27
C GLU A 497 -12.24 14.11 -11.43
N THR A 498 -11.79 13.08 -12.17
CA THR A 498 -12.53 12.47 -13.27
C THR A 498 -13.79 11.76 -12.78
N LEU A 499 -13.72 11.04 -11.65
CA LEU A 499 -14.88 10.41 -11.03
C LEU A 499 -15.93 11.45 -10.57
N ASP A 500 -15.48 12.56 -9.97
CA ASP A 500 -16.35 13.66 -9.56
C ASP A 500 -17.02 14.34 -10.76
N ALA A 501 -16.27 14.53 -11.86
CA ALA A 501 -16.78 15.09 -13.09
C ALA A 501 -17.83 14.16 -13.73
N LEU A 502 -17.58 12.85 -13.72
CA LEU A 502 -18.50 11.83 -14.20
C LEU A 502 -19.79 11.78 -13.38
N LEU A 503 -19.71 11.79 -12.05
CA LEU A 503 -20.90 11.86 -11.18
C LEU A 503 -21.75 13.09 -11.50
N LYS A 504 -21.12 14.27 -11.59
CA LYS A 504 -21.81 15.51 -11.94
C LYS A 504 -22.44 15.45 -13.32
N HIS A 505 -21.77 14.86 -14.31
CA HIS A 505 -22.30 14.70 -15.66
C HIS A 505 -23.54 13.80 -15.66
N LEU A 506 -23.45 12.64 -15.01
CA LEU A 506 -24.52 11.66 -14.92
C LEU A 506 -25.72 12.13 -14.06
N ASP A 507 -25.51 13.05 -13.12
CA ASP A 507 -26.56 13.62 -12.25
C ASP A 507 -27.34 14.77 -12.93
N ARG A 508 -26.88 15.33 -14.06
CA ARG A 508 -27.57 16.46 -14.72
C ARG A 508 -28.94 16.12 -15.30
N HIS A 509 -29.22 14.84 -15.52
CA HIS A 509 -30.50 14.38 -16.05
C HIS A 509 -31.53 14.25 -14.91
N GLY A 510 -32.13 15.39 -14.53
CA GLY A 510 -32.96 15.56 -13.32
C GLY A 510 -34.25 14.73 -13.24
N ASP A 511 -34.66 14.07 -14.32
CA ASP A 511 -35.81 13.15 -14.32
C ASP A 511 -35.47 11.74 -13.80
N MET A 512 -34.18 11.49 -13.50
CA MET A 512 -33.67 10.18 -13.09
C MET A 512 -33.06 10.22 -11.69
N PRO A 513 -33.05 9.08 -10.97
CA PRO A 513 -32.31 8.96 -9.71
C PRO A 513 -30.83 9.32 -9.88
N LEU A 514 -30.24 9.87 -8.82
CA LEU A 514 -28.81 10.17 -8.74
C LEU A 514 -27.98 8.95 -9.16
N ALA A 515 -26.95 9.20 -9.96
CA ALA A 515 -26.12 8.14 -10.51
C ALA A 515 -25.38 7.39 -9.39
N ARG A 516 -25.31 6.06 -9.51
CA ARG A 516 -24.42 5.22 -8.71
C ARG A 516 -23.36 4.61 -9.61
N ILE A 517 -22.11 4.59 -9.15
CA ILE A 517 -20.93 4.22 -9.94
C ILE A 517 -20.16 3.11 -9.23
N VAL A 518 -19.81 2.07 -9.99
CA VAL A 518 -18.84 1.06 -9.55
C VAL A 518 -17.46 1.49 -10.08
N VAL A 519 -16.44 1.47 -9.23
CA VAL A 519 -15.06 1.75 -9.63
C VAL A 519 -14.27 0.44 -9.62
N TRP A 520 -13.55 0.14 -10.70
CA TRP A 520 -12.62 -0.99 -10.79
C TRP A 520 -11.20 -0.45 -10.83
N ALA A 521 -10.41 -0.71 -9.79
CA ALA A 521 -9.01 -0.32 -9.74
C ALA A 521 -8.22 -1.29 -8.86
N HIS A 522 -6.90 -1.18 -8.84
CA HIS A 522 -6.06 -1.97 -7.95
C HIS A 522 -6.32 -1.65 -6.47
N ASN A 523 -6.07 -2.59 -5.55
CA ASN A 523 -6.16 -2.37 -4.10
C ASN A 523 -5.32 -1.16 -3.64
N SER A 524 -4.20 -0.88 -4.31
CA SER A 524 -3.35 0.28 -4.03
C SER A 524 -4.00 1.61 -4.36
N HIS A 525 -5.06 1.63 -5.17
CA HIS A 525 -5.89 2.82 -5.45
C HIS A 525 -7.20 2.76 -4.66
N VAL A 526 -7.81 1.59 -4.51
CA VAL A 526 -9.10 1.41 -3.84
C VAL A 526 -9.02 1.53 -2.32
N GLY A 527 -7.94 1.05 -1.69
CA GLY A 527 -7.82 1.08 -0.23
C GLY A 527 -7.57 2.49 0.32
N ASP A 528 -7.98 2.78 1.54
CA ASP A 528 -7.66 4.05 2.21
C ASP A 528 -6.18 4.12 2.59
N ALA A 529 -5.40 5.01 1.96
CA ALA A 529 -3.96 5.11 2.17
C ALA A 529 -3.59 5.34 3.64
N ARG A 530 -4.44 6.04 4.41
CA ARG A 530 -4.18 6.37 5.83
C ARG A 530 -4.00 5.13 6.70
N ALA A 531 -4.53 3.99 6.27
CA ALA A 531 -4.41 2.69 6.91
C ALA A 531 -3.16 1.90 6.47
N THR A 532 -2.23 2.52 5.75
CA THR A 532 -1.09 1.86 5.12
C THR A 532 0.20 2.63 5.39
N GLU A 533 1.35 1.96 5.30
CA GLU A 533 2.63 2.65 5.42
C GLU A 533 2.93 3.62 4.27
N VAL A 534 2.17 3.63 3.17
CA VAL A 534 2.42 4.60 2.09
C VAL A 534 1.84 5.99 2.39
N ALA A 535 0.85 6.12 3.26
CA ALA A 535 0.40 7.45 3.73
C ALA A 535 1.50 8.21 4.48
N ALA A 536 2.35 7.45 5.16
CA ALA A 536 3.57 7.88 5.80
C ALA A 536 4.50 8.64 4.83
N ASP A 537 4.47 8.27 3.54
CA ASP A 537 5.26 8.87 2.46
C ASP A 537 4.60 10.13 1.90
N GLY A 538 3.40 10.45 2.38
CA GLY A 538 2.51 11.43 1.80
C GLY A 538 1.75 10.92 0.58
N GLN A 539 1.73 9.61 0.31
CA GLN A 539 0.91 9.05 -0.78
C GLN A 539 -0.58 9.13 -0.44
N LEU A 540 -1.38 9.40 -1.46
CA LEU A 540 -2.83 9.42 -1.44
C LEU A 540 -3.36 8.30 -2.33
N THR A 541 -4.57 7.83 -2.03
CA THR A 541 -5.28 6.86 -2.85
C THR A 541 -6.66 7.38 -3.22
N LEU A 542 -7.18 6.91 -4.36
CA LEU A 542 -8.54 7.19 -4.80
C LEU A 542 -9.56 6.85 -3.71
N GLY A 543 -9.41 5.69 -3.06
CA GLY A 543 -10.24 5.25 -1.94
C GLY A 543 -10.26 6.22 -0.78
N GLN A 544 -9.08 6.73 -0.37
CA GLN A 544 -9.00 7.77 0.65
C GLN A 544 -9.73 9.05 0.22
N LEU A 545 -9.48 9.54 -1.00
CA LEU A 545 -10.07 10.78 -1.51
C LEU A 545 -11.60 10.67 -1.61
N VAL A 546 -12.10 9.53 -2.11
CA VAL A 546 -13.53 9.25 -2.18
C VAL A 546 -14.13 9.16 -0.79
N ARG A 547 -13.52 8.43 0.14
CA ARG A 547 -14.04 8.31 1.51
C ARG A 547 -14.06 9.65 2.25
N GLN A 548 -13.05 10.50 2.05
CA GLN A 548 -13.02 11.85 2.63
C GLN A 548 -14.13 12.75 2.07
N ARG A 549 -14.49 12.59 0.79
CA ARG A 549 -15.48 13.43 0.11
C ARG A 549 -16.92 12.93 0.26
N TYR A 550 -17.13 11.62 0.25
CA TYR A 550 -18.43 10.97 0.18
C TYR A 550 -18.82 10.21 1.46
N GLY A 551 -17.86 9.98 2.38
CA GLY A 551 -18.11 9.30 3.66
C GLY A 551 -18.85 7.97 3.47
N ASP A 552 -19.96 7.81 4.19
CA ASP A 552 -20.79 6.61 4.18
C ASP A 552 -21.51 6.36 2.84
N GLN A 553 -21.46 7.29 1.88
CA GLN A 553 -21.92 7.05 0.51
C GLN A 553 -20.91 6.28 -0.34
N SER A 554 -19.77 5.89 0.23
CA SER A 554 -18.74 5.09 -0.44
C SER A 554 -18.54 3.74 0.24
N ARG A 555 -18.18 2.70 -0.53
CA ARG A 555 -17.73 1.40 -0.02
C ARG A 555 -16.47 0.96 -0.73
N LEU A 556 -15.46 0.53 0.03
CA LEU A 556 -14.16 0.03 -0.45
C LEU A 556 -14.09 -1.48 -0.19
N VAL A 557 -13.99 -2.27 -1.25
CA VAL A 557 -13.89 -3.73 -1.16
C VAL A 557 -12.55 -4.17 -1.72
N GLY A 558 -11.71 -4.80 -0.89
CA GLY A 558 -10.41 -5.33 -1.30
C GLY A 558 -10.47 -6.81 -1.67
N PHE A 559 -9.56 -7.26 -2.53
CA PHE A 559 -9.35 -8.69 -2.78
C PHE A 559 -7.97 -9.14 -2.32
N THR A 560 -7.80 -10.42 -2.04
CA THR A 560 -6.50 -11.01 -1.70
C THR A 560 -6.44 -12.49 -2.10
N THR A 561 -5.21 -13.00 -2.29
CA THR A 561 -4.93 -14.40 -2.65
C THR A 561 -3.66 -14.88 -1.98
N TYR A 562 -3.66 -16.13 -1.51
CA TYR A 562 -2.49 -16.73 -0.88
C TYR A 562 -1.46 -17.20 -1.92
N SER A 563 -1.89 -17.87 -2.99
CA SER A 563 -0.99 -18.38 -4.03
C SER A 563 -1.72 -18.58 -5.37
N GLY A 564 -1.01 -18.99 -6.42
CA GLY A 564 -1.64 -19.34 -7.69
C GLY A 564 -0.81 -18.96 -8.90
N THR A 565 -1.48 -18.48 -9.94
CA THR A 565 -0.83 -17.90 -11.13
C THR A 565 -1.41 -16.51 -11.44
N VAL A 566 -0.62 -15.67 -12.09
CA VAL A 566 -0.98 -14.30 -12.48
C VAL A 566 -0.44 -14.02 -13.88
N THR A 567 -1.16 -13.19 -14.65
CA THR A 567 -0.66 -12.62 -15.89
C THR A 567 0.05 -11.30 -15.61
N ALA A 568 1.37 -11.25 -15.81
CA ALA A 568 2.19 -10.07 -15.58
C ALA A 568 3.41 -10.08 -16.51
N ALA A 569 4.07 -8.94 -16.68
CA ALA A 569 5.35 -8.86 -17.38
C ALA A 569 6.54 -8.95 -16.40
N GLY A 570 7.70 -9.39 -16.89
CA GLY A 570 8.98 -9.28 -16.17
C GLY A 570 9.51 -7.84 -16.08
N GLU A 571 9.19 -6.99 -17.05
CA GLU A 571 9.67 -5.60 -17.13
C GLU A 571 8.64 -4.67 -17.77
N TRP A 572 8.87 -3.36 -17.65
CA TRP A 572 7.97 -2.35 -18.22
C TRP A 572 8.00 -2.40 -19.75
N GLY A 573 6.82 -2.45 -20.38
CA GLY A 573 6.71 -2.62 -21.83
C GLY A 573 6.91 -4.07 -22.31
N GLY A 574 7.16 -5.00 -21.39
CA GLY A 574 7.31 -6.43 -21.71
C GLY A 574 5.99 -7.09 -22.15
N VAL A 575 6.12 -8.31 -22.68
CA VAL A 575 4.96 -9.13 -23.09
C VAL A 575 4.24 -9.74 -21.88
N ALA A 576 2.99 -10.13 -22.08
CA ALA A 576 2.23 -10.87 -21.07
C ALA A 576 2.84 -12.26 -20.84
N GLU A 577 3.14 -12.60 -19.59
CA GLU A 577 3.62 -13.92 -19.18
C GLU A 577 2.67 -14.51 -18.12
N ARG A 578 2.52 -15.84 -18.11
CA ARG A 578 1.83 -16.56 -17.04
C ARG A 578 2.85 -16.94 -15.97
N LYS A 579 2.78 -16.28 -14.82
CA LYS A 579 3.78 -16.38 -13.73
C LYS A 579 3.18 -17.02 -12.47
N ALA A 580 4.01 -17.74 -11.71
CA ALA A 580 3.60 -18.36 -10.46
C ALA A 580 3.61 -17.35 -9.30
N VAL A 581 2.46 -17.16 -8.65
CA VAL A 581 2.37 -16.36 -7.42
C VAL A 581 2.89 -17.22 -6.28
N ARG A 582 3.94 -16.73 -5.59
CA ARG A 582 4.52 -17.45 -4.45
C ARG A 582 3.48 -17.58 -3.33
N PRO A 583 3.57 -18.59 -2.46
CA PRO A 583 2.83 -18.58 -1.19
C PRO A 583 3.05 -17.25 -0.46
N ALA A 584 2.01 -16.74 0.18
CA ALA A 584 2.12 -15.45 0.84
C ALA A 584 3.12 -15.48 1.99
N LEU A 585 3.69 -14.30 2.29
CA LEU A 585 4.72 -14.18 3.31
C LEU A 585 4.14 -14.31 4.71
N THR A 586 4.94 -14.83 5.64
CA THR A 586 4.54 -14.89 7.04
C THR A 586 4.31 -13.51 7.64
N GLY A 587 3.24 -13.39 8.44
CA GLY A 587 2.75 -12.13 8.98
C GLY A 587 1.90 -11.30 8.02
N SER A 588 1.57 -11.82 6.84
CA SER A 588 0.66 -11.15 5.89
C SER A 588 -0.82 -11.33 6.24
N ILE A 589 -1.66 -10.49 5.65
CA ILE A 589 -3.12 -10.70 5.70
C ILE A 589 -3.51 -11.94 4.89
N GLU A 590 -2.85 -12.17 3.76
CA GLU A 590 -3.03 -13.37 2.95
C GLU A 590 -2.81 -14.66 3.75
N GLU A 591 -1.74 -14.73 4.57
CA GLU A 591 -1.45 -15.88 5.45
C GLU A 591 -2.54 -16.05 6.51
N LEU A 592 -2.92 -14.97 7.21
CA LEU A 592 -4.00 -15.02 8.20
C LEU A 592 -5.30 -15.60 7.60
N LEU A 593 -5.65 -15.17 6.39
CA LEU A 593 -6.87 -15.63 5.72
C LEU A 593 -6.73 -17.07 5.18
N HIS A 594 -5.53 -17.49 4.78
CA HIS A 594 -5.22 -18.87 4.42
C HIS A 594 -5.37 -19.83 5.62
N GLU A 595 -4.90 -19.43 6.80
CA GLU A 595 -4.97 -20.24 8.04
C GLU A 595 -6.40 -20.56 8.49
N THR A 596 -7.41 -19.84 7.97
CA THR A 596 -8.82 -20.16 8.22
C THR A 596 -9.25 -21.51 7.65
N GLY A 597 -8.49 -22.06 6.69
CA GLY A 597 -8.81 -23.29 5.96
C GLY A 597 -9.94 -23.15 4.94
N LYS A 598 -10.43 -21.91 4.69
CA LYS A 598 -11.53 -21.65 3.76
C LYS A 598 -11.00 -21.25 2.37
N ASN A 599 -11.54 -21.87 1.33
CA ASN A 599 -11.09 -21.64 -0.05
C ASN A 599 -11.43 -20.24 -0.59
N SER A 600 -12.65 -19.73 -0.30
CA SER A 600 -13.04 -18.40 -0.73
C SER A 600 -14.18 -17.83 0.11
N PHE A 601 -13.99 -16.63 0.64
CA PHE A 601 -14.91 -16.01 1.58
C PHE A 601 -14.76 -14.49 1.59
N LEU A 602 -15.75 -13.82 2.16
CA LEU A 602 -15.72 -12.41 2.52
C LEU A 602 -15.62 -12.27 4.04
N VAL A 603 -14.82 -11.31 4.49
CA VAL A 603 -14.75 -10.88 5.88
C VAL A 603 -14.88 -9.36 5.95
N SER A 604 -15.62 -8.87 6.95
CA SER A 604 -15.87 -7.44 7.12
C SER A 604 -16.17 -7.12 8.59
N ALA A 605 -15.41 -6.18 9.15
CA ALA A 605 -15.65 -5.65 10.49
C ALA A 605 -16.97 -4.87 10.61
N LEU A 606 -17.50 -4.36 9.48
CA LEU A 606 -18.81 -3.70 9.42
C LEU A 606 -19.97 -4.69 9.57
N ILE A 607 -19.78 -5.92 9.08
CA ILE A 607 -20.80 -6.96 9.10
C ILE A 607 -20.69 -7.80 10.38
N SER A 608 -19.46 -8.20 10.73
CA SER A 608 -19.14 -9.04 11.86
C SER A 608 -18.12 -8.31 12.74
N PRO A 609 -18.55 -7.60 13.79
CA PRO A 609 -17.67 -6.80 14.64
C PRO A 609 -16.51 -7.59 15.26
N GLU A 610 -16.67 -8.90 15.44
CA GLU A 610 -15.63 -9.80 15.96
C GLU A 610 -14.41 -9.88 15.03
N ALA A 611 -14.59 -9.59 13.73
CA ALA A 611 -13.47 -9.50 12.78
C ALA A 611 -12.63 -8.24 12.96
N ALA A 612 -13.11 -7.23 13.71
CA ALA A 612 -12.44 -5.94 13.84
C ALA A 612 -11.05 -6.08 14.46
N ASP A 613 -10.91 -6.80 15.59
CA ASP A 613 -9.64 -6.92 16.28
C ASP A 613 -8.58 -7.65 15.44
N PRO A 614 -8.83 -8.85 14.87
CA PRO A 614 -7.87 -9.51 13.99
C PRO A 614 -7.45 -8.69 12.76
N LEU A 615 -8.39 -7.95 12.17
CA LEU A 615 -8.16 -7.12 10.97
C LEU A 615 -7.60 -5.73 11.28
N SER A 616 -7.55 -5.32 12.55
CA SER A 616 -6.95 -4.05 12.98
C SER A 616 -5.45 -4.18 13.28
N VAL A 617 -4.90 -5.39 13.25
CA VAL A 617 -3.47 -5.64 13.40
C VAL A 617 -2.74 -5.26 12.12
N VAL A 618 -1.62 -4.55 12.26
CA VAL A 618 -0.75 -4.22 11.13
C VAL A 618 -0.14 -5.50 10.57
N ARG A 619 -0.34 -5.75 9.27
CA ARG A 619 0.15 -6.93 8.56
C ARG A 619 0.77 -6.52 7.24
N LEU A 620 1.55 -7.40 6.65
CA LEU A 620 1.93 -7.26 5.24
C LEU A 620 0.69 -7.46 4.36
N GLY A 621 0.52 -6.64 3.32
CA GLY A 621 -0.50 -6.81 2.29
C GLY A 621 0.14 -6.90 0.92
N ARG A 622 -0.27 -7.90 0.12
CA ARG A 622 0.25 -8.12 -1.23
C ARG A 622 -0.36 -7.16 -2.24
N ALA A 623 0.47 -6.67 -3.16
CA ALA A 623 0.09 -5.81 -4.28
C ALA A 623 0.96 -6.09 -5.51
N ILE A 624 0.41 -6.89 -6.44
CA ILE A 624 1.08 -7.27 -7.68
C ILE A 624 0.55 -6.39 -8.82
N GLY A 625 1.37 -5.46 -9.29
CA GLY A 625 1.01 -4.61 -10.42
C GLY A 625 1.02 -5.35 -11.76
N VAL A 626 1.22 -4.59 -12.83
CA VAL A 626 1.37 -5.10 -14.20
C VAL A 626 2.72 -5.80 -14.41
N ILE A 627 3.68 -5.51 -13.52
CA ILE A 627 4.98 -6.18 -13.41
C ILE A 627 4.95 -7.04 -12.16
N TYR A 628 5.50 -8.26 -12.27
CA TYR A 628 5.65 -9.16 -11.13
C TYR A 628 7.04 -9.79 -11.10
N LEU A 629 7.75 -9.60 -9.99
CA LEU A 629 9.12 -10.06 -9.75
C LEU A 629 9.18 -10.98 -8.51
N PRO A 630 8.96 -12.30 -8.67
CA PRO A 630 8.95 -13.26 -7.55
C PRO A 630 10.20 -13.23 -6.66
N ALA A 631 11.37 -12.96 -7.25
CA ALA A 631 12.65 -12.93 -6.56
C ALA A 631 12.79 -11.77 -5.56
N THR A 632 12.06 -10.67 -5.76
CA THR A 632 12.09 -9.46 -4.91
C THR A 632 10.73 -9.14 -4.30
N GLU A 633 9.83 -10.13 -4.21
CA GLU A 633 8.42 -9.91 -3.90
C GLU A 633 8.20 -9.14 -2.59
N ARG A 634 8.98 -9.44 -1.54
CA ARG A 634 8.90 -8.71 -0.26
C ARG A 634 9.18 -7.22 -0.41
N GLN A 635 10.13 -6.83 -1.27
CA GLN A 635 10.55 -5.46 -1.46
C GLN A 635 9.66 -4.72 -2.46
N SER A 636 9.15 -5.41 -3.49
CA SER A 636 8.46 -4.78 -4.63
C SER A 636 6.94 -4.89 -4.58
N HIS A 637 6.39 -5.88 -3.86
CA HIS A 637 4.97 -6.26 -3.92
C HIS A 637 4.30 -6.41 -2.54
N TYR A 638 4.96 -6.00 -1.46
CA TYR A 638 4.37 -5.97 -0.13
C TYR A 638 4.59 -4.63 0.54
N PHE A 639 3.57 -4.20 1.28
CA PHE A 639 3.66 -3.06 2.19
C PHE A 639 2.79 -3.32 3.43
N HIS A 640 3.05 -2.60 4.51
CA HIS A 640 2.24 -2.72 5.73
C HIS A 640 0.87 -2.07 5.57
N VAL A 641 -0.15 -2.80 6.01
CA VAL A 641 -1.56 -2.40 5.96
C VAL A 641 -2.27 -2.70 7.27
N ARG A 642 -3.34 -1.96 7.54
CA ARG A 642 -4.32 -2.24 8.58
C ARG A 642 -5.66 -2.57 7.90
N PRO A 643 -5.95 -3.85 7.63
CA PRO A 643 -7.05 -4.28 6.77
C PRO A 643 -8.43 -3.66 7.07
N ALA A 644 -8.83 -3.61 8.34
CA ALA A 644 -10.13 -3.09 8.76
C ALA A 644 -10.30 -1.58 8.50
N ASP A 645 -9.20 -0.82 8.53
CA ASP A 645 -9.21 0.61 8.26
C ASP A 645 -9.07 0.89 6.76
N GLN A 646 -8.37 0.01 6.04
CA GLN A 646 -8.11 0.15 4.61
C GLN A 646 -9.36 -0.14 3.77
N PHE A 647 -10.15 -1.15 4.14
CA PHE A 647 -11.32 -1.62 3.40
C PHE A 647 -12.54 -1.83 4.30
N ASP A 648 -13.73 -1.65 3.73
CA ASP A 648 -15.01 -1.97 4.39
C ASP A 648 -15.26 -3.49 4.42
N ALA A 649 -14.72 -4.21 3.42
CA ALA A 649 -14.69 -5.67 3.37
C ALA A 649 -13.50 -6.17 2.57
N MET A 650 -13.06 -7.39 2.85
CA MET A 650 -12.08 -8.11 2.06
C MET A 650 -12.64 -9.43 1.56
N ILE A 651 -12.38 -9.73 0.29
CA ILE A 651 -12.69 -11.02 -0.34
C ILE A 651 -11.37 -11.78 -0.51
N HIS A 652 -11.28 -12.97 0.09
CA HIS A 652 -10.15 -13.88 -0.07
C HIS A 652 -10.49 -14.99 -1.06
N ILE A 653 -9.56 -15.29 -1.95
CA ILE A 653 -9.60 -16.47 -2.81
C ILE A 653 -8.25 -17.15 -2.67
N ASP A 654 -8.20 -18.31 -2.01
CA ASP A 654 -6.95 -18.88 -1.53
C ASP A 654 -5.96 -19.25 -2.65
N ARG A 655 -6.49 -19.77 -3.76
CA ARG A 655 -5.72 -20.13 -4.94
C ARG A 655 -6.36 -19.58 -6.20
N THR A 656 -5.59 -18.83 -6.98
CA THR A 656 -6.09 -18.10 -8.16
C THR A 656 -5.36 -18.48 -9.45
N ARG A 657 -5.93 -18.12 -10.60
CA ARG A 657 -5.39 -18.39 -11.93
C ARG A 657 -5.07 -17.11 -12.69
N ALA A 658 -4.12 -17.21 -13.61
CA ALA A 658 -3.74 -16.14 -14.50
C ALA A 658 -4.91 -15.73 -15.42
N LEU A 659 -5.15 -14.43 -15.52
CA LEU A 659 -6.14 -13.81 -16.39
C LEU A 659 -5.76 -14.03 -17.87
N GLU A 660 -6.68 -14.59 -18.66
CA GLU A 660 -6.41 -14.92 -20.05
C GLU A 660 -6.53 -13.68 -20.96
N PRO A 661 -5.42 -13.22 -21.58
CA PRO A 661 -5.47 -12.14 -22.55
C PRO A 661 -6.27 -12.55 -23.80
N LEU A 662 -6.85 -11.58 -24.53
CA LEU A 662 -7.52 -11.87 -25.80
C LEU A 662 -6.54 -12.40 -26.87
N GLU A 663 -5.30 -11.92 -26.84
CA GLU A 663 -4.22 -12.37 -27.72
C GLU A 663 -3.10 -13.07 -26.91
N PRO A 664 -3.25 -14.35 -26.53
CA PRO A 664 -2.22 -15.06 -25.78
C PRO A 664 -0.96 -15.31 -26.62
N THR A 665 0.19 -14.94 -26.08
CA THR A 665 1.50 -15.19 -26.70
C THR A 665 1.95 -16.62 -26.46
N SER A 666 2.91 -17.11 -27.26
CA SER A 666 3.55 -18.41 -27.03
C SER A 666 4.20 -18.52 -25.65
N LEU A 667 4.80 -17.42 -25.17
CA LEU A 667 5.38 -17.32 -23.82
C LEU A 667 4.31 -17.46 -22.73
N TRP A 668 3.15 -16.82 -22.91
CA TRP A 668 2.03 -16.95 -21.97
C TRP A 668 1.49 -18.39 -21.92
N ILE A 669 1.35 -19.04 -23.09
CA ILE A 669 0.86 -20.43 -23.21
C ILE A 669 1.83 -21.41 -22.52
N ALA A 670 3.13 -21.27 -22.79
CA ALA A 670 4.17 -22.07 -22.14
C ALA A 670 4.14 -21.87 -20.61
N GLY A 671 4.00 -20.61 -20.17
CA GLY A 671 4.09 -20.20 -18.77
C GLY A 671 5.48 -20.41 -18.17
N GLU A 672 5.64 -20.09 -16.89
CA GLU A 672 6.86 -20.46 -16.15
C GLU A 672 6.95 -21.99 -16.01
N THR A 673 7.97 -22.61 -16.61
CA THR A 673 8.38 -23.98 -16.27
C THR A 673 8.80 -24.00 -14.80
N PRO A 674 8.27 -24.92 -13.96
CA PRO A 674 8.74 -25.04 -12.58
C PRO A 674 10.25 -25.28 -12.55
N GLU A 675 10.97 -24.62 -11.63
CA GLU A 675 12.38 -24.89 -11.34
C GLU A 675 12.57 -26.27 -10.69
N THR A 676 12.26 -27.34 -11.41
CA THR A 676 12.69 -28.71 -11.11
C THR A 676 12.87 -29.47 -12.42
N TYR A 677 13.88 -29.08 -13.19
CA TYR A 677 14.56 -30.00 -14.08
C TYR A 677 16.05 -29.91 -13.78
N PRO A 678 16.70 -30.94 -13.23
CA PRO A 678 18.15 -30.97 -13.21
C PRO A 678 18.61 -31.05 -14.66
N SER A 679 19.18 -29.96 -15.18
CA SER A 679 19.94 -30.00 -16.43
C SER A 679 21.22 -30.78 -16.16
N GLY A 680 21.14 -32.10 -16.31
CA GLY A 680 22.23 -33.03 -16.12
C GLY A 680 21.84 -34.41 -16.59
N LEU A 681 21.88 -34.61 -17.92
CA LEU A 681 22.35 -35.82 -18.60
C LEU A 681 22.70 -35.49 -20.05
#